data_AF-A0ABD8B7Q6-F1
#
_entry.id   AF-A0ABD8B7Q6-F1
#
_cell.length_a   1.000
_cell.length_b   1.000
_cell.length_c   1.000
_cell.angle_alpha   90.00
_cell.angle_beta   90.00
_cell.angle_gamma   90.00
#
_symmetry.space_group_name_H-M   'P 1'
#
loop_
_entity.id
_entity.type
_entity.pdbx_description
1 polymer ?
#
loop_
_entity_poly.entity_id
_entity_poly.type
_entity_poly.pdbx_seq_one_letter_code
_entity_poly.pdbx_strand_id
1 'polypeptide(L)'
;MMDEKINFSYLFGSNAPYIEELYEQFLSDPESVDAQWKQYFTELAAQPGAAVRDVAHRPIQESFANLAKRRNIGAVAGSIDESLLQKQIAVLRLISAYRIQGAGAANIDPLGLKLPKNIEGLSPESHGLTEADMAVKFGLGQGDFAGTEKLPLSDIISKLKQTYCGHIGIEYMYIGNREERHWIRNYFERDLSAPRFDAEQKRYILKQITAAETMERYLHTKYVGQKRFSVEGGESAIAGLNYLIQNAGKDGVEEVVIGMAHRGRLNVLVNTLGKKPADLFAEFEGRAEATLPSGDVKYHMGFSSDIATPHGAMHVTLAFNPSHLEIVNPVVEGSVRAKQRRRGADGRAQVLPVLIHGDSAFIGLGVNQATFNMSRTRGYTTGGTVHIVINNQIGFTTSDTRDTRSTVYCTDIAKMVEAPVFHVNGDDPEAVCYAVQAALDYRKQFHKDVVIDLVCFRKLGHNEGDDPTLTQPLMYKTIAQHPGTRALYAEKLIKEGVVSQQEAEGYVQAYRDALDKGEHVEQTRLSDYESKHRVDWRKYQGQDWREQVESGLPAADIQRLAEKFTQVPEGFGLHNTAKRVLEQRKAMAAGEQPLDWGMAETVAYASMLTNGTGVRISGEDSGRGTFSHRHAVLHDTKRTHQQCDTGTYIPLQHLADNQAKFTVIDSILNEEAVMAYEYGYACSAPDKLVIWEAQFGDFANGAQVAIDQFISSGETKWGRLCGLTTILPHGYDGQGPEHSSARLERWLQLCSEHNMQIVMPSEAAQMFHILRRQVLRSYRKPLVIFMSKRLLRFKDSMSPIADFMEGTTFRPVIGDTLQRADNGSVRRVIMCAGQVYYDLAKARDERGLGDDVAIVRVEQLYPFPYAEAEAELAKFPNAAEILWAQEEPKNQGAWYQTRHRLETLAKNGQKVSYAGRPASASPAVGYASKHNAQLKQLLEDALNLDGLAAHQAVPVAPVAEAQPQIREISPAAEAAAAAQPQTLAVPEPQAEPVPQAAVQPATAAEPELAPAPAPAETVREAEARQTAAPAVSFAQVAEMTAEMHASEREDVPQTVAITAEPEDDSAKAKSSFSDGNFNFVLRVKK
;
A
#
# COMPACT_ATOMS: atom_id res chain seq x y z
N MET A 1 -65.25 -38.82 -51.63
CA MET A 1 -65.79 -38.81 -50.26
C MET A 1 -64.86 -38.18 -49.21
N MET A 2 -63.55 -38.38 -49.25
CA MET A 2 -62.61 -37.64 -48.37
C MET A 2 -62.34 -36.21 -48.88
N ASP A 3 -62.28 -36.00 -50.20
CA ASP A 3 -62.09 -34.66 -50.79
C ASP A 3 -63.33 -33.73 -50.71
N GLU A 4 -64.54 -34.29 -50.69
CA GLU A 4 -65.77 -33.50 -50.46
C GLU A 4 -65.91 -33.05 -49.00
N LYS A 5 -65.30 -33.74 -48.04
CA LYS A 5 -65.29 -33.32 -46.63
C LYS A 5 -64.21 -32.28 -46.31
N ILE A 6 -63.18 -32.16 -47.14
CA ILE A 6 -62.17 -31.09 -47.01
C ILE A 6 -62.75 -29.75 -47.49
N ASN A 7 -63.53 -29.75 -48.58
CA ASN A 7 -64.17 -28.54 -49.14
C ASN A 7 -65.24 -27.90 -48.23
N PHE A 8 -65.78 -28.63 -47.24
CA PHE A 8 -66.73 -28.13 -46.23
C PHE A 8 -66.14 -28.12 -44.81
N SER A 9 -64.84 -28.35 -44.65
CA SER A 9 -64.15 -28.15 -43.38
C SER A 9 -64.11 -26.65 -43.06
N TYR A 10 -64.38 -26.25 -41.82
CA TYR A 10 -64.24 -24.85 -41.42
C TYR A 10 -62.79 -24.36 -41.59
N LEU A 11 -61.80 -25.27 -41.61
CA LEU A 11 -60.38 -25.03 -41.88
C LEU A 11 -60.00 -25.02 -43.37
N PHE A 12 -60.97 -24.90 -44.29
CA PHE A 12 -60.71 -24.81 -45.73
C PHE A 12 -60.04 -23.48 -46.10
N GLY A 13 -59.14 -23.48 -47.09
CA GLY A 13 -58.24 -22.35 -47.39
C GLY A 13 -58.94 -21.00 -47.71
N SER A 14 -60.21 -21.01 -48.12
CA SER A 14 -60.99 -19.78 -48.30
C SER A 14 -61.40 -19.11 -46.99
N ASN A 15 -61.44 -19.85 -45.88
CA ASN A 15 -61.72 -19.34 -44.53
C ASN A 15 -60.44 -18.96 -43.76
N ALA A 16 -59.26 -19.14 -44.37
CA ALA A 16 -57.98 -18.84 -43.73
C ALA A 16 -57.93 -17.41 -43.14
N PRO A 17 -58.41 -16.34 -43.83
CA PRO A 17 -58.40 -14.99 -43.24
C PRO A 17 -59.27 -14.86 -41.99
N TYR A 18 -60.40 -15.57 -41.93
CA TYR A 18 -61.30 -15.55 -40.78
C TYR A 18 -60.71 -16.32 -39.59
N ILE A 19 -60.06 -17.44 -39.84
CA ILE A 19 -59.39 -18.23 -38.80
C ILE A 19 -58.14 -17.50 -38.29
N GLU A 20 -57.40 -16.83 -39.17
CA GLU A 20 -56.27 -15.98 -38.80
C GLU A 20 -56.72 -14.79 -37.95
N GLU A 21 -57.85 -14.15 -38.30
CA GLU A 21 -58.48 -13.11 -37.49
C GLU A 21 -58.90 -13.62 -36.09
N LEU A 22 -59.50 -14.81 -36.00
CA LEU A 22 -59.83 -15.45 -34.73
C LEU A 22 -58.57 -15.83 -33.93
N TYR A 23 -57.52 -16.31 -34.58
CA TYR A 23 -56.25 -16.64 -33.90
C TYR A 23 -55.56 -15.38 -33.37
N GLU A 24 -55.57 -14.30 -34.14
CA GLU A 24 -55.06 -13.00 -33.69
C GLU A 24 -55.85 -12.45 -32.49
N GLN A 25 -57.17 -12.59 -32.49
CA GLN A 25 -58.01 -12.25 -31.33
C GLN A 25 -57.63 -13.11 -30.12
N PHE A 26 -57.47 -14.42 -30.29
CA PHE A 26 -57.00 -15.34 -29.24
C PHE A 26 -55.62 -14.95 -28.67
N LEU A 27 -54.67 -14.55 -29.52
CA LEU A 27 -53.34 -14.08 -29.09
C LEU A 27 -53.40 -12.77 -28.29
N SER A 28 -54.40 -11.92 -28.56
CA SER A 28 -54.63 -10.68 -27.81
C SER A 28 -55.37 -10.91 -26.48
N ASP A 29 -56.40 -11.76 -26.49
CA ASP A 29 -57.19 -12.20 -25.34
C ASP A 29 -57.83 -13.58 -25.62
N PRO A 30 -57.41 -14.66 -24.95
CA PRO A 30 -57.95 -16.01 -25.17
C PRO A 30 -59.46 -16.16 -24.87
N GLU A 31 -60.06 -15.28 -24.07
CA GLU A 31 -61.51 -15.32 -23.77
C GLU A 31 -62.35 -14.61 -24.84
N SER A 32 -61.72 -13.90 -25.79
CA SER A 32 -62.41 -13.15 -26.84
C SER A 32 -62.96 -14.02 -27.97
N VAL A 33 -62.57 -15.30 -28.00
CA VAL A 33 -63.04 -16.29 -28.98
C VAL A 33 -63.89 -17.36 -28.32
N ASP A 34 -64.81 -17.94 -29.07
CA ASP A 34 -65.67 -19.02 -28.57
C ASP A 34 -64.85 -20.21 -28.06
N ALA A 35 -65.40 -20.90 -27.05
CA ALA A 35 -64.70 -21.97 -26.32
C ALA A 35 -64.10 -23.07 -27.21
N GLN A 36 -64.76 -23.38 -28.34
CA GLN A 36 -64.27 -24.38 -29.30
C GLN A 36 -62.99 -23.91 -30.02
N TRP A 37 -62.90 -22.63 -30.38
CA TRP A 37 -61.71 -22.04 -31.00
C TRP A 37 -60.57 -21.85 -30.01
N LYS A 38 -60.90 -21.42 -28.79
CA LYS A 38 -59.93 -21.32 -27.70
C LYS A 38 -59.23 -22.66 -27.43
N GLN A 39 -60.01 -23.75 -27.38
CA GLN A 39 -59.45 -25.09 -27.19
C GLN A 39 -58.56 -25.49 -28.37
N TYR A 40 -59.05 -25.29 -29.61
CA TYR A 40 -58.30 -25.60 -30.83
C TYR A 40 -56.94 -24.87 -30.90
N PHE A 41 -56.90 -23.56 -30.61
CA PHE A 41 -55.65 -22.78 -30.65
C PHE A 41 -54.71 -23.09 -29.48
N THR A 42 -55.24 -23.45 -28.31
CA THR A 42 -54.43 -23.89 -27.17
C THR A 42 -53.75 -25.23 -27.46
N GLU A 43 -54.46 -26.18 -28.07
CA GLU A 43 -53.88 -27.46 -28.50
C GLU A 43 -52.85 -27.27 -29.61
N LEU A 44 -53.07 -26.32 -30.53
CA LEU A 44 -52.12 -25.97 -31.59
C LEU A 44 -50.80 -25.41 -31.01
N ALA A 45 -50.89 -24.50 -30.03
CA ALA A 45 -49.72 -23.93 -29.35
C ALA A 45 -48.93 -24.94 -28.50
N ALA A 46 -49.55 -26.06 -28.13
CA ALA A 46 -48.94 -27.13 -27.34
C ALA A 46 -48.27 -28.23 -28.21
N GLN A 47 -48.29 -28.13 -29.54
CA GLN A 47 -47.68 -29.14 -30.41
C GLN A 47 -46.14 -29.06 -30.42
N PRO A 48 -45.42 -30.21 -30.42
CA PRO A 48 -43.96 -30.23 -30.46
C PRO A 48 -43.42 -29.57 -31.75
N GLY A 49 -42.72 -28.45 -31.61
CA GLY A 49 -42.18 -27.66 -32.74
C GLY A 49 -42.87 -26.30 -32.96
N ALA A 50 -43.93 -25.98 -32.22
CA ALA A 50 -44.53 -24.64 -32.22
C ALA A 50 -43.64 -23.62 -31.50
N ALA A 51 -43.60 -22.38 -31.99
CA ALA A 51 -42.80 -21.29 -31.42
C ALA A 51 -43.28 -20.92 -29.99
N VAL A 52 -42.34 -20.52 -29.12
CA VAL A 52 -42.55 -20.36 -27.67
C VAL A 52 -43.62 -19.30 -27.31
N ARG A 53 -43.98 -18.38 -28.22
CA ARG A 53 -45.15 -17.48 -28.13
C ARG A 53 -45.36 -16.70 -29.43
N ASP A 54 -46.49 -16.83 -30.11
CA ASP A 54 -46.88 -15.95 -31.22
C ASP A 54 -47.42 -14.59 -30.70
N VAL A 55 -47.34 -13.55 -31.54
CA VAL A 55 -47.80 -12.17 -31.23
C VAL A 55 -48.83 -11.73 -32.28
N ALA A 56 -49.89 -11.04 -31.88
CA ALA A 56 -50.90 -10.53 -32.82
C ALA A 56 -50.29 -9.46 -33.77
N HIS A 57 -50.47 -9.62 -35.08
CA HIS A 57 -49.85 -8.77 -36.10
C HIS A 57 -50.73 -7.60 -36.56
N ARG A 58 -52.05 -7.67 -36.39
CA ARG A 58 -53.01 -6.63 -36.78
C ARG A 58 -52.82 -5.30 -36.06
N PRO A 59 -52.51 -5.20 -34.76
CA PRO A 59 -52.20 -3.91 -34.13
C PRO A 59 -50.99 -3.23 -34.77
N ILE A 60 -50.01 -4.03 -35.22
CA ILE A 60 -48.81 -3.55 -35.90
C ILE A 60 -49.20 -3.08 -37.31
N GLN A 61 -49.96 -3.88 -38.07
CA GLN A 61 -50.42 -3.51 -39.40
C GLN A 61 -51.35 -2.28 -39.39
N GLU A 62 -52.23 -2.15 -38.40
CA GLU A 62 -53.08 -0.97 -38.20
C GLU A 62 -52.26 0.25 -37.84
N SER A 63 -51.18 0.11 -37.05
CA SER A 63 -50.25 1.21 -36.80
C SER A 63 -49.60 1.71 -38.10
N PHE A 64 -49.19 0.79 -39.00
CA PHE A 64 -48.62 1.11 -40.31
C PHE A 64 -49.67 1.69 -41.28
N ALA A 65 -50.91 1.18 -41.27
CA ALA A 65 -52.01 1.71 -42.07
C ALA A 65 -52.45 3.11 -41.60
N ASN A 66 -52.44 3.36 -40.29
CA ASN A 66 -52.69 4.68 -39.72
C ASN A 66 -51.55 5.67 -39.99
N LEU A 67 -50.31 5.19 -40.06
CA LEU A 67 -49.15 5.93 -40.57
C LEU A 67 -49.31 6.32 -42.04
N ALA A 68 -49.83 5.41 -42.88
CA ALA A 68 -50.07 5.65 -44.30
C ALA A 68 -51.25 6.61 -44.57
N LYS A 69 -52.32 6.57 -43.74
CA LYS A 69 -53.50 7.45 -43.88
C LYS A 69 -53.29 8.89 -43.41
N ARG A 70 -52.22 9.20 -42.67
CA ARG A 70 -51.90 10.57 -42.21
C ARG A 70 -51.14 11.42 -43.24
N ARG A 71 -50.92 10.91 -44.46
CA ARG A 71 -50.19 11.63 -45.52
C ARG A 71 -51.16 12.44 -46.39
N ASN A 72 -51.26 13.74 -46.10
CA ASN A 72 -51.81 14.86 -46.89
C ASN A 72 -53.18 15.41 -46.49
N ILE A 73 -53.23 16.32 -45.50
CA ILE A 73 -53.85 17.66 -45.62
C ILE A 73 -53.09 18.62 -44.68
N GLY A 74 -52.42 19.65 -45.23
CA GLY A 74 -51.82 20.76 -44.48
C GLY A 74 -50.30 20.88 -44.63
N ALA A 75 -49.84 21.47 -45.73
CA ALA A 75 -48.48 21.99 -45.83
C ALA A 75 -48.35 23.25 -44.95
N VAL A 76 -47.95 23.07 -43.68
CA VAL A 76 -46.97 23.88 -42.90
C VAL A 76 -46.60 23.05 -41.65
N ALA A 77 -45.29 22.80 -41.45
CA ALA A 77 -44.60 22.16 -40.30
C ALA A 77 -44.77 20.64 -40.12
N GLY A 78 -43.75 19.78 -40.21
CA GLY A 78 -42.35 19.96 -40.57
C GLY A 78 -41.79 18.58 -40.89
N SER A 79 -41.22 18.42 -42.09
CA SER A 79 -40.27 17.34 -42.35
C SER A 79 -39.19 17.40 -41.27
N ILE A 80 -38.84 16.28 -40.65
CA ILE A 80 -37.61 16.22 -39.84
C ILE A 80 -36.50 16.63 -40.81
N ASP A 81 -35.95 17.83 -40.62
CA ASP A 81 -34.85 18.31 -41.42
C ASP A 81 -33.65 17.41 -41.13
N GLU A 82 -33.35 16.52 -42.08
CA GLU A 82 -32.26 15.55 -41.97
C GLU A 82 -30.92 16.25 -41.73
N SER A 83 -30.74 17.46 -42.29
CA SER A 83 -29.57 18.31 -42.02
C SER A 83 -29.55 18.78 -40.57
N LEU A 84 -30.69 19.24 -40.05
CA LEU A 84 -30.79 19.64 -38.64
C LEU A 84 -30.58 18.47 -37.69
N LEU A 85 -31.05 17.27 -38.03
CA LEU A 85 -30.82 16.05 -37.25
C LEU A 85 -29.35 15.63 -37.25
N GLN A 86 -28.68 15.69 -38.41
CA GLN A 86 -27.23 15.44 -38.51
C GLN A 86 -26.45 16.44 -37.66
N LYS A 87 -26.79 17.74 -37.74
CA LYS A 87 -26.17 18.78 -36.90
C LYS A 87 -26.47 18.57 -35.42
N GLN A 88 -27.68 18.14 -35.06
CA GLN A 88 -28.02 17.78 -33.67
C GLN A 88 -27.14 16.65 -33.14
N ILE A 89 -26.89 15.61 -33.94
CA ILE A 89 -25.97 14.52 -33.56
C ILE A 89 -24.54 15.05 -33.45
N ALA A 90 -24.11 15.91 -34.37
CA ALA A 90 -22.79 16.56 -34.32
C ALA A 90 -22.60 17.39 -33.03
N VAL A 91 -23.62 18.13 -32.59
CA VAL A 91 -23.59 18.86 -31.31
C VAL A 91 -23.46 17.93 -30.11
N LEU A 92 -24.18 16.80 -30.09
CA LEU A 92 -24.02 15.81 -29.02
C LEU A 92 -22.63 15.17 -29.01
N ARG A 93 -22.04 14.92 -30.19
CA ARG A 93 -20.65 14.45 -30.32
C ARG A 93 -19.66 15.49 -29.83
N LEU A 94 -19.87 16.77 -30.13
CA LEU A 94 -19.07 17.88 -29.63
C LEU A 94 -19.13 17.95 -28.09
N ILE A 95 -20.33 17.92 -27.50
CA ILE A 95 -20.50 17.89 -26.03
C ILE A 95 -19.73 16.70 -25.42
N SER A 96 -19.85 15.51 -26.02
CA SER A 96 -19.11 14.34 -25.56
C SER A 96 -17.60 14.52 -25.70
N ALA A 97 -17.11 15.17 -26.76
CA ALA A 97 -15.70 15.42 -26.96
C ALA A 97 -15.13 16.35 -25.87
N TYR A 98 -15.84 17.43 -25.50
CA TYR A 98 -15.44 18.28 -24.38
C TYR A 98 -15.41 17.53 -23.04
N ARG A 99 -16.37 16.63 -22.79
CA ARG A 99 -16.38 15.81 -21.56
C ARG A 99 -15.22 14.81 -21.48
N ILE A 100 -14.73 14.33 -22.62
CA ILE A 100 -13.64 13.32 -22.70
C ILE A 100 -12.27 13.99 -22.79
N GLN A 101 -12.14 15.05 -23.59
CA GLN A 101 -10.86 15.63 -24.01
C GLN A 101 -10.67 17.08 -23.53
N GLY A 102 -11.69 17.72 -22.96
CA GLY A 102 -11.65 19.14 -22.59
C GLY A 102 -10.52 19.49 -21.62
N ALA A 103 -10.15 18.55 -20.73
CA ALA A 103 -9.00 18.70 -19.82
C ALA A 103 -7.67 18.94 -20.56
N GLY A 104 -7.52 18.43 -21.79
CA GLY A 104 -6.35 18.67 -22.64
C GLY A 104 -6.26 20.10 -23.19
N ALA A 105 -7.36 20.85 -23.15
CA ALA A 105 -7.45 22.26 -23.54
C ALA A 105 -7.66 23.21 -22.35
N ALA A 106 -7.64 22.71 -21.11
CA ALA A 106 -7.85 23.53 -19.93
C ALA A 106 -6.66 24.44 -19.62
N ASN A 107 -6.94 25.66 -19.15
CA ASN A 107 -5.94 26.63 -18.73
C ASN A 107 -5.43 26.32 -17.31
N ILE A 108 -4.72 25.21 -17.17
CA ILE A 108 -4.25 24.68 -15.88
C ILE A 108 -2.78 25.01 -15.58
N ASP A 109 -1.95 25.31 -16.58
CA ASP A 109 -0.52 25.61 -16.37
C ASP A 109 -0.33 27.09 -16.02
N PRO A 110 0.10 27.43 -14.79
CA PRO A 110 0.31 28.82 -14.40
C PRO A 110 1.43 29.52 -15.20
N LEU A 111 2.38 28.75 -15.74
CA LEU A 111 3.50 29.30 -16.51
C LEU A 111 3.18 29.45 -18.01
N GLY A 112 2.08 28.87 -18.49
CA GLY A 112 1.72 28.86 -19.90
C GLY A 112 2.77 28.23 -20.82
N LEU A 113 3.60 27.33 -20.29
CA LEU A 113 4.68 26.67 -21.03
C LEU A 113 4.19 25.41 -21.76
N LYS A 114 3.15 24.77 -21.23
CA LYS A 114 2.54 23.58 -21.85
C LYS A 114 1.50 23.98 -22.89
N LEU A 115 1.70 23.49 -24.11
CA LEU A 115 0.71 23.61 -25.17
C LEU A 115 -0.47 22.65 -24.93
N PRO A 116 -1.71 23.06 -25.24
CA PRO A 116 -2.86 22.18 -25.25
C PRO A 116 -2.62 20.91 -26.08
N LYS A 117 -3.12 19.76 -25.62
CA LYS A 117 -2.98 18.46 -26.29
C LYS A 117 -4.33 17.83 -26.55
N ASN A 118 -4.44 17.01 -27.59
CA ASN A 118 -5.64 16.24 -27.95
C ASN A 118 -6.90 17.11 -28.15
N ILE A 119 -6.75 18.27 -28.79
CA ILE A 119 -7.82 19.28 -28.91
C ILE A 119 -8.61 19.23 -30.23
N GLU A 120 -8.24 18.37 -31.17
CA GLU A 120 -8.84 18.32 -32.50
C GLU A 120 -10.36 18.10 -32.43
N GLY A 121 -10.82 17.19 -31.57
CA GLY A 121 -12.24 16.91 -31.36
C GLY A 121 -13.03 18.02 -30.67
N LEU A 122 -12.40 19.11 -30.22
CA LEU A 122 -13.06 20.24 -29.54
C LEU A 122 -13.49 21.36 -30.51
N SER A 123 -12.99 21.32 -31.75
CA SER A 123 -13.35 22.27 -32.81
C SER A 123 -14.73 21.92 -33.38
N PRO A 124 -15.68 22.87 -33.46
CA PRO A 124 -16.98 22.65 -34.12
C PRO A 124 -16.83 22.17 -35.58
N GLU A 125 -15.83 22.70 -36.29
CA GLU A 125 -15.54 22.39 -37.68
C GLU A 125 -15.22 20.90 -37.88
N SER A 126 -14.52 20.27 -36.92
CA SER A 126 -14.23 18.82 -36.94
C SER A 126 -15.48 17.93 -36.89
N HIS A 127 -16.62 18.48 -36.45
CA HIS A 127 -17.93 17.79 -36.42
C HIS A 127 -18.85 18.24 -37.57
N GLY A 128 -18.36 19.04 -38.52
CA GLY A 128 -19.15 19.58 -39.63
C GLY A 128 -20.09 20.72 -39.23
N LEU A 129 -19.84 21.38 -38.08
CA LEU A 129 -20.56 22.57 -37.65
C LEU A 129 -19.83 23.82 -38.13
N THR A 130 -20.56 24.77 -38.69
CA THR A 130 -20.02 25.99 -39.31
C THR A 130 -20.41 27.24 -38.54
N GLU A 131 -19.82 28.39 -38.89
CA GLU A 131 -20.19 29.68 -38.30
C GLU A 131 -21.68 30.01 -38.47
N ALA A 132 -22.30 29.54 -39.56
CA ALA A 132 -23.74 29.71 -39.81
C ALA A 132 -24.62 28.96 -38.78
N ASP A 133 -24.06 27.95 -38.11
CA ASP A 133 -24.78 27.14 -37.12
C ASP A 133 -24.75 27.72 -35.71
N MET A 134 -23.92 28.73 -35.45
CA MET A 134 -23.69 29.28 -34.10
C MET A 134 -24.97 29.81 -33.44
N ALA A 135 -25.86 30.44 -34.23
CA ALA A 135 -27.14 30.96 -33.74
C ALA A 135 -28.27 29.92 -33.72
N VAL A 136 -28.06 28.72 -34.27
CA VAL A 136 -29.08 27.66 -34.34
C VAL A 136 -29.23 27.01 -32.97
N LYS A 137 -30.48 26.81 -32.54
CA LYS A 137 -30.81 26.19 -31.25
C LYS A 137 -30.85 24.67 -31.38
N PHE A 138 -30.03 23.99 -30.58
CA PHE A 138 -29.96 22.54 -30.50
C PHE A 138 -30.49 22.03 -29.17
N GLY A 139 -31.08 20.82 -29.19
CA GLY A 139 -31.48 20.09 -27.99
C GLY A 139 -30.28 19.59 -27.19
N LEU A 140 -30.41 19.61 -25.87
CA LEU A 140 -29.42 19.06 -24.94
C LEU A 140 -29.88 17.71 -24.41
N GLY A 141 -28.94 16.90 -23.91
CA GLY A 141 -29.27 15.65 -23.24
C GLY A 141 -30.06 15.90 -21.95
N GLN A 142 -30.87 14.92 -21.53
CA GLN A 142 -31.63 15.02 -20.30
C GLN A 142 -30.70 15.24 -19.09
N GLY A 143 -30.90 16.36 -18.38
CA GLY A 143 -30.10 16.74 -17.21
C GLY A 143 -28.78 17.46 -17.53
N ASP A 144 -28.45 17.70 -18.81
CA ASP A 144 -27.29 18.52 -19.17
C ASP A 144 -27.55 20.00 -18.76
N PHE A 145 -26.50 20.68 -18.28
CA PHE A 145 -26.54 22.10 -17.88
C PHE A 145 -27.80 22.50 -17.07
N ALA A 146 -28.03 21.78 -15.97
CA ALA A 146 -29.15 21.98 -15.05
C ALA A 146 -30.56 21.82 -15.69
N GLY A 147 -30.68 20.98 -16.72
CA GLY A 147 -31.98 20.63 -17.33
C GLY A 147 -32.46 21.62 -18.39
N THR A 148 -31.55 22.41 -18.97
CA THR A 148 -31.88 23.30 -20.08
C THR A 148 -32.25 22.47 -21.32
N GLU A 149 -33.39 22.72 -21.96
CA GLU A 149 -33.85 21.87 -23.09
C GLU A 149 -33.14 22.19 -24.41
N LYS A 150 -32.97 23.48 -24.74
CA LYS A 150 -32.35 23.94 -26.00
C LYS A 150 -31.51 25.20 -25.81
N LEU A 151 -30.36 25.27 -26.47
CA LEU A 151 -29.47 26.44 -26.49
C LEU A 151 -28.91 26.71 -27.90
N PRO A 152 -28.60 27.98 -28.24
CA PRO A 152 -27.76 28.29 -29.39
C PRO A 152 -26.42 27.55 -29.32
N LEU A 153 -25.89 27.09 -30.46
CA LEU A 153 -24.59 26.41 -30.50
C LEU A 153 -23.46 27.26 -29.90
N SER A 154 -23.48 28.58 -30.09
CA SER A 154 -22.54 29.52 -29.45
C SER A 154 -22.53 29.39 -27.94
N ASP A 155 -23.72 29.29 -27.33
CA ASP A 155 -23.89 29.22 -25.89
C ASP A 155 -23.50 27.85 -25.35
N ILE A 156 -23.77 26.79 -26.12
CA ILE A 156 -23.32 25.43 -25.82
C ILE A 156 -21.79 25.39 -25.77
N ILE A 157 -21.12 25.88 -26.82
CA ILE A 157 -19.66 25.92 -26.89
C ILE A 157 -19.08 26.77 -25.77
N SER A 158 -19.68 27.94 -25.48
CA SER A 158 -19.26 28.82 -24.40
C SER A 158 -19.33 28.12 -23.04
N LYS A 159 -20.46 27.46 -22.73
CA LYS A 159 -20.63 26.69 -21.49
C LYS A 159 -19.68 25.50 -21.40
N LEU A 160 -19.44 24.78 -22.50
CA LEU A 160 -18.49 23.66 -22.54
C LEU A 160 -17.06 24.14 -22.27
N LYS A 161 -16.62 25.21 -22.94
CA LYS A 161 -15.30 25.82 -22.71
C LYS A 161 -15.15 26.31 -21.27
N GLN A 162 -16.17 26.98 -20.73
CA GLN A 162 -16.15 27.46 -19.35
C GLN A 162 -16.05 26.31 -18.34
N THR A 163 -16.80 25.22 -18.57
CA THR A 163 -16.85 24.08 -17.64
C THR A 163 -15.60 23.21 -17.71
N TYR A 164 -15.12 22.89 -18.92
CA TYR A 164 -14.12 21.84 -19.14
C TYR A 164 -12.74 22.36 -19.57
N CYS A 165 -12.63 23.64 -19.94
CA CYS A 165 -11.40 24.24 -20.46
C CYS A 165 -10.96 25.52 -19.70
N GLY A 166 -11.58 25.82 -18.56
CA GLY A 166 -11.20 26.93 -17.69
C GLY A 166 -9.96 26.60 -16.83
N HIS A 167 -9.95 27.09 -15.59
CA HIS A 167 -8.90 26.77 -14.61
C HIS A 167 -9.04 25.38 -13.98
N ILE A 168 -10.08 24.63 -14.37
CA ILE A 168 -10.33 23.26 -13.93
C ILE A 168 -10.49 22.38 -15.18
N GLY A 169 -9.63 21.38 -15.31
CA GLY A 169 -9.76 20.27 -16.24
C GLY A 169 -10.29 19.02 -15.51
N ILE A 170 -11.22 18.30 -16.11
CA ILE A 170 -11.93 17.18 -15.44
C ILE A 170 -11.74 15.92 -16.27
N GLU A 171 -11.13 14.88 -15.68
CA GLU A 171 -11.08 13.55 -16.30
C GLU A 171 -11.92 12.55 -15.50
N TYR A 172 -13.05 12.11 -16.08
CA TYR A 172 -13.99 11.20 -15.42
C TYR A 172 -14.71 10.23 -16.38
N MET A 173 -14.66 10.47 -17.69
CA MET A 173 -15.47 9.70 -18.65
C MET A 173 -15.04 8.23 -18.78
N TYR A 174 -13.84 7.88 -18.31
CA TYR A 174 -13.35 6.48 -18.23
C TYR A 174 -14.00 5.67 -17.12
N ILE A 175 -14.71 6.29 -16.18
CA ILE A 175 -15.36 5.59 -15.07
C ILE A 175 -16.51 4.73 -15.61
N GLY A 176 -16.51 3.43 -15.30
CA GLY A 176 -17.53 2.50 -15.78
C GLY A 176 -18.91 2.77 -15.16
N ASN A 177 -18.93 3.21 -13.89
CA ASN A 177 -20.16 3.53 -13.18
C ASN A 177 -20.85 4.77 -13.75
N ARG A 178 -22.10 4.61 -14.20
CA ARG A 178 -22.93 5.68 -14.77
C ARG A 178 -23.33 6.74 -13.73
N GLU A 179 -23.63 6.35 -12.50
CA GLU A 179 -24.05 7.29 -11.44
C GLU A 179 -22.90 8.22 -11.05
N GLU A 180 -21.68 7.69 -10.93
CA GLU A 180 -20.47 8.48 -10.68
C GLU A 180 -20.26 9.52 -11.80
N ARG A 181 -20.34 9.08 -13.07
CA ARG A 181 -20.20 10.00 -14.22
C ARG A 181 -21.26 11.09 -14.25
N HIS A 182 -22.53 10.73 -14.01
CA HIS A 182 -23.61 11.70 -13.96
C HIS A 182 -23.45 12.68 -12.80
N TRP A 183 -23.02 12.20 -11.63
CA TRP A 183 -22.77 13.06 -10.47
C TRP A 183 -21.70 14.10 -10.78
N ILE A 184 -20.55 13.67 -11.33
CA ILE A 184 -19.45 14.58 -11.67
C ILE A 184 -19.90 15.59 -12.73
N ARG A 185 -20.51 15.12 -13.82
CA ARG A 185 -21.08 15.98 -14.86
C ARG A 185 -22.01 17.04 -14.25
N ASN A 186 -22.98 16.62 -13.45
CA ASN A 186 -23.97 17.52 -12.88
C ASN A 186 -23.33 18.51 -11.89
N TYR A 187 -22.34 18.07 -11.10
CA TYR A 187 -21.63 18.91 -10.15
C TYR A 187 -20.95 20.09 -10.86
N PHE A 188 -20.16 19.80 -11.91
CA PHE A 188 -19.39 20.82 -12.61
C PHE A 188 -20.21 21.62 -13.63
N GLU A 189 -21.12 21.00 -14.39
CA GLU A 189 -21.96 21.72 -15.38
C GLU A 189 -23.01 22.63 -14.75
N ARG A 190 -23.42 22.37 -13.49
CA ARG A 190 -24.37 23.24 -12.78
C ARG A 190 -23.80 24.64 -12.60
N ASP A 191 -22.57 24.73 -12.13
CA ASP A 191 -21.90 25.99 -11.82
C ASP A 191 -20.91 26.41 -12.92
N LEU A 192 -20.85 25.67 -14.03
CA LEU A 192 -19.92 25.86 -15.15
C LEU A 192 -18.45 25.88 -14.67
N SER A 193 -18.13 25.07 -13.66
CA SER A 193 -16.84 25.06 -12.96
C SER A 193 -16.39 26.45 -12.46
N ALA A 194 -17.33 27.37 -12.24
CA ALA A 194 -17.05 28.72 -11.75
C ALA A 194 -17.34 28.82 -10.24
N PRO A 195 -16.32 28.85 -9.38
CA PRO A 195 -16.50 28.95 -7.94
C PRO A 195 -17.26 30.22 -7.54
N ARG A 196 -18.15 30.11 -6.54
CA ARG A 196 -18.91 31.23 -5.98
C ARG A 196 -18.67 31.32 -4.48
N PHE A 197 -17.60 32.01 -4.11
CA PHE A 197 -17.29 32.33 -2.72
C PHE A 197 -17.78 33.72 -2.35
N ASP A 198 -18.29 33.87 -1.13
CA ASP A 198 -18.60 35.18 -0.58
C ASP A 198 -17.34 35.97 -0.21
N ALA A 199 -17.52 37.24 0.18
CA ALA A 199 -16.41 38.13 0.52
C ALA A 199 -15.59 37.66 1.74
N GLU A 200 -16.20 36.96 2.70
CA GLU A 200 -15.51 36.46 3.89
C GLU A 200 -14.64 35.26 3.53
N GLN A 201 -15.19 34.31 2.78
CA GLN A 201 -14.48 33.15 2.26
C GLN A 201 -13.30 33.57 1.37
N LYS A 202 -13.47 34.56 0.49
CA LYS A 202 -12.39 35.13 -0.33
C LYS A 202 -11.27 35.75 0.53
N ARG A 203 -11.62 36.50 1.58
CA ARG A 203 -10.63 37.04 2.54
C ARG A 203 -9.91 35.93 3.29
N TYR A 204 -10.63 34.88 3.70
CA TYR A 204 -10.02 33.71 4.33
C TYR A 204 -9.00 33.05 3.40
N ILE A 205 -9.37 32.77 2.14
CA ILE A 205 -8.46 32.19 1.14
C ILE A 205 -7.22 33.07 0.94
N LEU A 206 -7.40 34.40 0.84
CA LEU A 206 -6.28 35.34 0.73
C LEU A 206 -5.36 35.32 1.96
N LYS A 207 -5.92 35.21 3.18
CA LYS A 207 -5.13 35.07 4.41
C LYS A 207 -4.31 33.78 4.39
N GLN A 208 -4.90 32.65 3.97
CA GLN A 208 -4.20 31.36 3.92
C GLN A 208 -3.01 31.38 2.97
N ILE A 209 -3.18 31.87 1.73
CA ILE A 209 -2.06 31.98 0.78
C ILE A 209 -1.03 33.03 1.24
N THR A 210 -1.46 34.10 1.92
CA THR A 210 -0.56 35.11 2.48
C THR A 210 0.30 34.54 3.60
N ALA A 211 -0.29 33.77 4.52
CA ALA A 211 0.44 33.07 5.57
C ALA A 211 1.46 32.07 4.98
N ALA A 212 1.04 31.31 3.97
CA ALA A 212 1.90 30.35 3.28
C ALA A 212 3.13 31.02 2.64
N GLU A 213 2.94 32.03 1.79
CA GLU A 213 4.04 32.75 1.12
C GLU A 213 4.93 33.49 2.13
N THR A 214 4.32 34.20 3.09
CA THR A 214 5.05 35.06 4.02
C THR A 214 5.96 34.24 4.93
N MET A 215 5.52 33.06 5.36
CA MET A 215 6.35 32.14 6.15
C MET A 215 7.58 31.68 5.37
N GLU A 216 7.42 31.26 4.11
CA GLU A 216 8.54 30.77 3.30
C GLU A 216 9.57 31.88 3.06
N ARG A 217 9.10 33.08 2.74
CA ARG A 217 9.98 34.25 2.56
C ARG A 217 10.69 34.63 3.86
N TYR A 218 10.00 34.55 5.00
CA TYR A 218 10.61 34.79 6.31
C TYR A 218 11.73 33.79 6.60
N LEU A 219 11.47 32.49 6.42
CA LEU A 219 12.47 31.44 6.59
C LEU A 219 13.64 31.60 5.62
N HIS A 220 13.36 31.99 4.36
CA HIS A 220 14.39 32.23 3.36
C HIS A 220 15.35 33.35 3.77
N THR A 221 14.82 34.45 4.31
CA THR A 221 15.62 35.59 4.75
C THR A 221 16.37 35.28 6.06
N LYS A 222 15.74 34.62 7.02
CA LYS A 222 16.32 34.38 8.35
C LYS A 222 17.32 33.22 8.38
N TYR A 223 17.08 32.15 7.61
CA TYR A 223 17.88 30.92 7.62
C TYR A 223 18.43 30.60 6.23
N VAL A 224 19.30 31.48 5.73
CA VAL A 224 19.89 31.39 4.39
C VAL A 224 20.63 30.06 4.20
N GLY A 225 20.38 29.39 3.06
CA GLY A 225 21.05 28.13 2.68
C GLY A 225 20.60 26.89 3.44
N GLN A 226 19.70 27.00 4.43
CA GLN A 226 19.18 25.83 5.14
C GLN A 226 18.07 25.14 4.36
N LYS A 227 18.13 23.80 4.31
CA LYS A 227 17.12 22.96 3.66
C LYS A 227 15.74 23.12 4.32
N ARG A 228 14.75 23.59 3.57
CA ARG A 228 13.35 23.73 4.02
C ARG A 228 12.31 23.20 3.03
N PHE A 229 12.67 23.02 1.75
CA PHE A 229 11.78 22.50 0.71
C PHE A 229 10.52 23.37 0.50
N SER A 230 10.77 24.64 0.16
CA SER A 230 9.74 25.68 0.01
C SER A 230 8.53 25.26 -0.82
N VAL A 231 7.34 25.63 -0.33
CA VAL A 231 6.07 25.52 -1.08
C VAL A 231 5.88 26.63 -2.10
N GLU A 232 6.77 27.62 -2.19
CA GLU A 232 6.62 28.78 -3.08
C GLU A 232 6.34 28.37 -4.54
N GLY A 233 5.29 28.97 -5.12
CA GLY A 233 4.68 28.59 -6.40
C GLY A 233 3.62 27.50 -6.32
N GLY A 234 3.30 27.00 -5.12
CA GLY A 234 2.28 25.99 -4.83
C GLY A 234 1.49 26.29 -3.54
N GLU A 235 1.42 27.55 -3.13
CA GLU A 235 0.80 28.04 -1.89
C GLU A 235 -0.68 27.67 -1.80
N SER A 236 -1.38 27.59 -2.93
CA SER A 236 -2.77 27.16 -3.01
C SER A 236 -3.01 25.74 -2.47
N ALA A 237 -1.97 24.88 -2.42
CA ALA A 237 -2.07 23.58 -1.77
C ALA A 237 -2.40 23.70 -0.27
N ILE A 238 -1.82 24.71 0.40
CA ILE A 238 -2.06 24.97 1.82
C ILE A 238 -3.48 25.51 2.02
N ALA A 239 -3.91 26.45 1.18
CA ALA A 239 -5.28 26.98 1.22
C ALA A 239 -6.31 25.86 0.98
N GLY A 240 -6.08 25.00 -0.01
CA GLY A 240 -6.94 23.86 -0.32
C GLY A 240 -7.00 22.84 0.83
N LEU A 241 -5.85 22.49 1.43
CA LEU A 241 -5.81 21.58 2.59
C LEU A 241 -6.55 22.17 3.80
N ASN A 242 -6.32 23.45 4.12
CA ASN A 242 -7.01 24.10 5.22
C ASN A 242 -8.51 24.21 4.94
N TYR A 243 -8.91 24.52 3.70
CA TYR A 243 -10.31 24.50 3.30
C TYR A 243 -10.94 23.11 3.48
N LEU A 244 -10.25 22.03 3.08
CA LEU A 244 -10.70 20.65 3.30
C LEU A 244 -10.99 20.40 4.78
N ILE A 245 -10.03 20.69 5.65
CA ILE A 245 -10.13 20.38 7.08
C ILE A 245 -11.25 21.19 7.74
N GLN A 246 -11.40 22.47 7.37
CA GLN A 246 -12.45 23.35 7.90
C GLN A 246 -13.87 22.91 7.50
N ASN A 247 -14.02 22.28 6.32
CA ASN A 247 -15.33 21.87 5.80
C ASN A 247 -15.66 20.39 6.04
N ALA A 248 -14.67 19.51 6.21
CA ALA A 248 -14.90 18.07 6.41
C ALA A 248 -15.78 17.75 7.63
N GLY A 249 -15.72 18.59 8.68
CA GLY A 249 -16.55 18.45 9.88
C GLY A 249 -18.06 18.53 9.60
N LYS A 250 -18.47 19.26 8.56
CA LYS A 250 -19.88 19.35 8.13
C LYS A 250 -20.46 17.98 7.78
N ASP A 251 -19.62 17.08 7.30
CA ASP A 251 -19.98 15.74 6.85
C ASP A 251 -19.77 14.65 7.92
N GLY A 252 -19.49 15.06 9.16
CA GLY A 252 -19.27 14.15 10.28
C GLY A 252 -17.85 13.61 10.38
N VAL A 253 -16.89 14.16 9.62
CA VAL A 253 -15.46 13.86 9.83
C VAL A 253 -15.02 14.48 11.14
N GLU A 254 -14.39 13.70 12.00
CA GLU A 254 -13.85 14.15 13.28
C GLU A 254 -12.32 14.07 13.31
N GLU A 255 -11.71 13.36 12.36
CA GLU A 255 -10.27 13.21 12.27
C GLU A 255 -9.77 13.14 10.82
N VAL A 256 -8.73 13.93 10.53
CA VAL A 256 -8.00 13.90 9.27
C VAL A 256 -6.58 13.39 9.52
N VAL A 257 -6.16 12.38 8.76
CA VAL A 257 -4.80 11.83 8.83
C VAL A 257 -4.09 12.09 7.52
N ILE A 258 -2.98 12.81 7.58
CA ILE A 258 -2.23 13.33 6.44
C ILE A 258 -0.94 12.51 6.28
N GLY A 259 -0.73 11.97 5.08
CA GLY A 259 0.57 11.53 4.59
C GLY A 259 1.10 12.52 3.57
N MET A 260 2.36 12.95 3.68
CA MET A 260 2.94 13.85 2.69
C MET A 260 4.45 13.69 2.53
N ALA A 261 4.95 14.10 1.38
CA ALA A 261 6.38 14.27 1.10
C ALA A 261 6.99 15.49 1.84
N HIS A 262 8.22 15.87 1.48
CA HIS A 262 8.94 17.00 2.08
C HIS A 262 8.40 18.38 1.68
N ARG A 263 7.81 18.51 0.47
CA ARG A 263 7.48 19.82 -0.12
C ARG A 263 6.35 20.52 0.65
N GLY A 264 6.65 21.72 1.16
CA GLY A 264 5.70 22.50 1.95
C GLY A 264 5.37 21.93 3.32
N ARG A 265 6.11 20.92 3.80
CA ARG A 265 5.81 20.25 5.07
C ARG A 265 5.90 21.18 6.27
N LEU A 266 6.91 22.05 6.31
CA LEU A 266 7.04 23.02 7.40
C LEU A 266 5.86 24.00 7.43
N ASN A 267 5.38 24.37 6.23
CA ASN A 267 4.20 25.20 6.07
C ASN A 267 2.96 24.49 6.64
N VAL A 268 2.73 23.22 6.27
CA VAL A 268 1.63 22.41 6.84
C VAL A 268 1.76 22.29 8.36
N LEU A 269 2.95 22.04 8.91
CA LEU A 269 3.15 21.97 10.36
C LEU A 269 2.71 23.24 11.10
N VAL A 270 3.09 24.42 10.59
CA VAL A 270 2.80 25.70 11.24
C VAL A 270 1.40 26.20 10.88
N ASN A 271 1.09 26.34 9.60
CA ASN A 271 -0.14 26.96 9.09
C ASN A 271 -1.36 26.03 9.04
N THR A 272 -1.19 24.72 9.20
CA THR A 272 -2.31 23.76 9.25
C THR A 272 -2.43 23.13 10.63
N LEU A 273 -1.35 22.53 11.15
CA LEU A 273 -1.40 21.81 12.42
C LEU A 273 -1.11 22.69 13.65
N GLY A 274 -0.72 23.96 13.48
CA GLY A 274 -0.51 24.88 14.58
C GLY A 274 0.75 24.61 15.42
N LYS A 275 1.77 23.96 14.85
CA LYS A 275 3.11 23.90 15.48
C LYS A 275 3.61 25.32 15.71
N LYS A 276 4.09 25.63 16.92
CA LYS A 276 4.53 27.00 17.24
C LYS A 276 5.73 27.38 16.37
N PRO A 277 5.76 28.59 15.77
CA PRO A 277 6.92 29.07 15.03
C PRO A 277 8.19 29.06 15.87
N ALA A 278 8.12 29.44 17.16
CA ALA A 278 9.26 29.38 18.07
C ALA A 278 9.91 27.98 18.16
N ASP A 279 9.11 26.92 18.24
CA ASP A 279 9.61 25.54 18.30
C ASP A 279 10.29 25.15 16.98
N LEU A 280 9.72 25.56 15.85
CA LEU A 280 10.34 25.36 14.54
C LEU A 280 11.67 26.11 14.43
N PHE A 281 11.74 27.37 14.87
CA PHE A 281 12.97 28.16 14.84
C PHE A 281 14.07 27.55 15.71
N ALA A 282 13.72 26.99 16.87
CA ALA A 282 14.67 26.26 17.70
C ALA A 282 15.30 25.06 16.97
N GLU A 283 14.54 24.36 16.11
CA GLU A 283 15.06 23.29 15.24
C GLU A 283 16.00 23.81 14.14
N PHE A 284 15.75 25.01 13.60
CA PHE A 284 16.65 25.66 12.64
C PHE A 284 17.97 26.13 13.29
N GLU A 285 17.91 26.49 14.57
CA GLU A 285 19.03 27.01 15.35
C GLU A 285 19.82 25.90 16.08
N GLY A 286 19.38 24.63 15.97
CA GLY A 286 20.01 23.50 16.66
C GLY A 286 19.84 23.55 18.18
N ARG A 287 18.84 24.28 18.68
CA ARG A 287 18.55 24.46 20.11
C ARG A 287 17.43 23.54 20.62
N ALA A 288 16.82 22.73 19.75
CA ALA A 288 15.81 21.78 20.15
C ALA A 288 16.40 20.70 21.08
N GLU A 289 15.67 20.33 22.13
CA GLU A 289 16.12 19.35 23.11
C GLU A 289 16.20 17.95 22.48
N ALA A 290 17.37 17.30 22.57
CA ALA A 290 17.60 15.96 22.04
C ALA A 290 17.01 14.90 22.98
N THR A 291 15.71 14.64 22.84
CA THR A 291 14.96 13.68 23.67
C THR A 291 14.92 12.26 23.12
N LEU A 292 15.28 12.08 21.84
CA LEU A 292 15.29 10.79 21.14
C LEU A 292 16.73 10.28 20.95
N PRO A 293 16.97 8.96 20.90
CA PRO A 293 18.32 8.40 20.78
C PRO A 293 19.06 8.88 19.52
N SER A 294 18.37 8.99 18.38
CA SER A 294 18.94 9.57 17.15
C SER A 294 18.15 10.77 16.63
N GLY A 295 16.82 10.79 16.82
CA GLY A 295 15.96 11.81 16.21
C GLY A 295 15.92 11.71 14.68
N ASP A 296 15.36 12.72 14.03
CA ASP A 296 15.32 12.84 12.57
C ASP A 296 15.33 14.32 12.15
N VAL A 297 15.52 14.59 10.87
CA VAL A 297 15.48 15.95 10.32
C VAL A 297 14.08 16.56 10.47
N LYS A 298 14.01 17.88 10.72
CA LYS A 298 12.78 18.65 10.98
C LYS A 298 11.62 18.37 10.02
N TYR A 299 11.91 18.09 8.75
CA TYR A 299 10.93 17.82 7.70
C TYR A 299 10.52 16.33 7.57
N HIS A 300 10.86 15.47 8.54
CA HIS A 300 10.33 14.11 8.68
C HIS A 300 9.41 13.93 9.89
N MET A 301 9.48 14.87 10.84
CA MET A 301 8.70 14.82 12.07
C MET A 301 7.20 14.93 11.77
N GLY A 302 6.43 14.01 12.35
CA GLY A 302 4.97 14.06 12.40
C GLY A 302 4.50 14.99 13.53
N PHE A 303 3.21 15.27 13.55
CA PHE A 303 2.60 16.14 14.55
C PHE A 303 1.11 15.83 14.67
N SER A 304 0.54 16.02 15.86
CA SER A 304 -0.90 15.86 16.08
C SER A 304 -1.43 17.03 16.89
N SER A 305 -2.58 17.55 16.49
CA SER A 305 -3.26 18.64 17.18
C SER A 305 -4.76 18.56 16.95
N ASP A 306 -5.51 19.14 17.88
CA ASP A 306 -6.93 19.39 17.71
C ASP A 306 -7.11 20.85 17.29
N ILE A 307 -7.78 21.07 16.17
CA ILE A 307 -8.00 22.40 15.61
C ILE A 307 -9.48 22.79 15.68
N ALA A 308 -9.74 24.09 15.88
CA ALA A 308 -11.09 24.62 15.82
C ALA A 308 -11.58 24.73 14.36
N THR A 309 -12.79 24.25 14.10
CA THR A 309 -13.50 24.45 12.83
C THR A 309 -14.91 24.98 13.06
N PRO A 310 -15.56 25.61 12.06
CA PRO A 310 -16.96 26.03 12.16
C PRO A 310 -17.94 24.93 12.56
N HIS A 311 -17.54 23.66 12.38
CA HIS A 311 -18.37 22.48 12.63
C HIS A 311 -17.93 21.65 13.85
N GLY A 312 -17.02 22.19 14.68
CA GLY A 312 -16.52 21.55 15.89
C GLY A 312 -15.00 21.32 15.89
N ALA A 313 -14.50 20.63 16.91
CA ALA A 313 -13.09 20.26 17.00
C ALA A 313 -12.74 19.19 15.97
N MET A 314 -11.66 19.37 15.23
CA MET A 314 -11.13 18.41 14.28
C MET A 314 -9.76 17.92 14.75
N HIS A 315 -9.60 16.61 14.91
CA HIS A 315 -8.29 16.04 15.20
C HIS A 315 -7.50 15.91 13.90
N VAL A 316 -6.31 16.51 13.82
CA VAL A 316 -5.45 16.44 12.64
C VAL A 316 -4.13 15.79 13.01
N THR A 317 -3.76 14.74 12.26
CA THR A 317 -2.48 14.05 12.43
C THR A 317 -1.69 14.09 11.14
N LEU A 318 -0.46 14.57 11.19
CA LEU A 318 0.54 14.41 10.15
C LEU A 318 1.43 13.21 10.50
N ALA A 319 1.46 12.22 9.61
CA ALA A 319 2.29 11.03 9.80
C ALA A 319 3.80 11.35 9.69
N PHE A 320 4.61 10.62 10.46
CA PHE A 320 6.05 10.57 10.25
C PHE A 320 6.37 9.88 8.93
N ASN A 321 7.44 10.29 8.26
CA ASN A 321 7.92 9.64 7.04
C ASN A 321 9.44 9.74 6.90
N PRO A 322 10.09 8.74 6.28
CA PRO A 322 11.47 8.86 5.83
C PRO A 322 11.57 9.70 4.54
N SER A 323 12.79 9.90 4.06
CA SER A 323 13.05 10.54 2.75
C SER A 323 12.52 9.74 1.55
N HIS A 324 12.30 8.43 1.71
CA HIS A 324 11.74 7.57 0.66
C HIS A 324 10.31 8.06 0.40
N LEU A 325 10.07 8.59 -0.80
CA LEU A 325 8.77 9.17 -1.14
C LEU A 325 7.72 8.07 -1.27
N GLU A 326 6.45 8.45 -1.13
CA GLU A 326 5.24 7.62 -1.34
C GLU A 326 5.06 6.41 -0.41
N ILE A 327 6.11 5.85 0.23
CA ILE A 327 5.99 4.70 1.15
C ILE A 327 5.16 5.00 2.41
N VAL A 328 5.00 6.29 2.78
CA VAL A 328 4.13 6.70 3.89
C VAL A 328 2.64 6.50 3.57
N ASN A 329 2.27 6.43 2.29
CA ASN A 329 0.88 6.33 1.86
C ASN A 329 0.18 5.09 2.45
N PRO A 330 0.67 3.86 2.26
CA PRO A 330 0.08 2.68 2.91
C PRO A 330 0.13 2.76 4.44
N VAL A 331 1.16 3.38 5.04
CA VAL A 331 1.25 3.58 6.50
C VAL A 331 0.08 4.42 7.02
N VAL A 332 -0.26 5.50 6.32
CA VAL A 332 -1.41 6.36 6.65
C VAL A 332 -2.71 5.58 6.50
N GLU A 333 -2.88 4.83 5.40
CA GLU A 333 -4.08 4.02 5.19
C GLU A 333 -4.29 2.98 6.30
N GLY A 334 -3.21 2.31 6.72
CA GLY A 334 -3.24 1.37 7.85
C GLY A 334 -3.61 2.04 9.17
N SER A 335 -3.04 3.21 9.42
CA SER A 335 -3.34 4.02 10.62
C SER A 335 -4.80 4.47 10.65
N VAL A 336 -5.31 4.98 9.53
CA VAL A 336 -6.71 5.37 9.35
C VAL A 336 -7.61 4.18 9.57
N ARG A 337 -7.31 3.03 8.96
CA ARG A 337 -8.13 1.83 9.14
C ARG A 337 -8.21 1.39 10.59
N ALA A 338 -7.11 1.43 11.34
CA ALA A 338 -7.12 1.11 12.76
C ALA A 338 -8.05 2.05 13.54
N LYS A 339 -7.99 3.36 13.27
CA LYS A 339 -8.84 4.39 13.88
C LYS A 339 -10.33 4.21 13.51
N GLN A 340 -10.63 3.95 12.24
CA GLN A 340 -11.99 3.64 11.77
C GLN A 340 -12.56 2.41 12.49
N ARG A 341 -11.76 1.35 12.64
CA ARG A 341 -12.19 0.12 13.32
C ARG A 341 -12.43 0.32 14.81
N ARG A 342 -11.70 1.22 15.47
CA ARG A 342 -11.96 1.61 16.87
C ARG A 342 -13.31 2.31 17.03
N ARG A 343 -13.70 3.14 16.04
CA ARG A 343 -14.93 3.92 16.07
C ARG A 343 -16.20 3.14 15.69
N GLY A 344 -16.06 1.94 15.11
CA GLY A 344 -17.19 1.05 14.82
C GLY A 344 -17.78 1.24 13.43
N ALA A 345 -19.11 1.22 13.30
CA ALA A 345 -19.81 1.26 12.01
C ALA A 345 -19.60 2.58 11.26
N ASP A 346 -19.67 3.70 11.98
CA ASP A 346 -19.54 5.06 11.42
C ASP A 346 -18.09 5.50 11.19
N GLY A 347 -17.13 4.69 11.65
CA GLY A 347 -15.71 5.07 11.66
C GLY A 347 -15.17 5.50 10.29
N ARG A 348 -15.65 4.89 9.19
CA ARG A 348 -15.23 5.25 7.81
C ARG A 348 -15.65 6.66 7.40
N ALA A 349 -16.80 7.13 7.88
CA ALA A 349 -17.26 8.49 7.65
C ALA A 349 -16.49 9.48 8.52
N GLN A 350 -16.11 9.07 9.74
CA GLN A 350 -15.49 9.95 10.74
C GLN A 350 -13.97 10.15 10.59
N VAL A 351 -13.25 9.26 9.90
CA VAL A 351 -11.78 9.37 9.72
C VAL A 351 -11.45 9.45 8.23
N LEU A 352 -10.86 10.57 7.83
CA LEU A 352 -10.53 10.90 6.45
C LEU A 352 -9.00 10.82 6.22
N PRO A 353 -8.54 9.89 5.36
CA PRO A 353 -7.17 9.93 4.85
C PRO A 353 -7.01 11.04 3.80
N VAL A 354 -5.90 11.78 3.90
CA VAL A 354 -5.46 12.75 2.89
C VAL A 354 -3.99 12.45 2.55
N LEU A 355 -3.69 12.24 1.27
CA LEU A 355 -2.33 11.94 0.81
C LEU A 355 -1.83 13.04 -0.13
N ILE A 356 -0.64 13.58 0.15
CA ILE A 356 -0.05 14.68 -0.61
C ILE A 356 1.23 14.20 -1.29
N HIS A 357 1.27 14.34 -2.61
CA HIS A 357 2.26 13.72 -3.48
C HIS A 357 3.07 14.78 -4.27
N GLY A 358 4.26 14.41 -4.74
CA GLY A 358 4.95 15.13 -5.82
C GLY A 358 4.62 14.49 -7.17
N ASP A 359 4.50 15.27 -8.24
CA ASP A 359 4.14 14.79 -9.59
C ASP A 359 5.01 13.64 -10.10
N SER A 360 6.34 13.78 -9.99
CA SER A 360 7.27 12.76 -10.51
C SER A 360 7.23 11.47 -9.67
N ALA A 361 7.03 11.60 -8.36
CA ALA A 361 6.95 10.45 -7.46
C ALA A 361 5.61 9.72 -7.57
N PHE A 362 4.51 10.47 -7.77
CA PHE A 362 3.15 9.93 -7.80
C PHE A 362 2.98 8.83 -8.85
N ILE A 363 3.50 9.07 -10.06
CA ILE A 363 3.49 8.12 -11.18
C ILE A 363 4.68 7.16 -11.18
N GLY A 364 5.81 7.57 -10.60
CA GLY A 364 7.08 6.86 -10.72
C GLY A 364 7.31 5.75 -9.69
N LEU A 365 6.64 5.79 -8.53
CA LEU A 365 6.87 4.83 -7.44
C LEU A 365 5.73 3.80 -7.34
N GLY A 366 6.10 2.51 -7.48
CA GLY A 366 5.15 1.39 -7.55
C GLY A 366 4.27 1.19 -6.31
N VAL A 367 4.68 1.69 -5.14
CA VAL A 367 3.88 1.63 -3.91
C VAL A 367 2.51 2.32 -4.06
N ASN A 368 2.40 3.33 -4.93
CA ASN A 368 1.12 4.00 -5.21
C ASN A 368 0.16 3.10 -5.99
N GLN A 369 0.68 2.31 -6.93
CA GLN A 369 -0.13 1.31 -7.64
C GLN A 369 -0.78 0.34 -6.64
N ALA A 370 0.02 -0.17 -5.69
CA ALA A 370 -0.47 -1.11 -4.68
C ALA A 370 -1.44 -0.45 -3.70
N THR A 371 -1.19 0.81 -3.31
CA THR A 371 -2.09 1.58 -2.44
C THR A 371 -3.44 1.84 -3.11
N PHE A 372 -3.45 2.24 -4.39
CA PHE A 372 -4.67 2.36 -5.18
C PHE A 372 -5.39 1.01 -5.28
N ASN A 373 -4.68 -0.08 -5.58
CA ASN A 373 -5.28 -1.41 -5.64
C ASN A 373 -5.95 -1.79 -4.30
N MET A 374 -5.38 -1.41 -3.16
CA MET A 374 -5.95 -1.65 -1.83
C MET A 374 -7.20 -0.81 -1.53
N SER A 375 -7.39 0.34 -2.16
CA SER A 375 -8.45 1.34 -1.86
C SER A 375 -9.86 0.77 -1.74
N ARG A 376 -10.20 -0.27 -2.51
CA ARG A 376 -11.53 -0.92 -2.53
C ARG A 376 -11.55 -2.36 -2.04
N THR A 377 -10.40 -2.94 -1.70
CA THR A 377 -10.34 -4.31 -1.18
C THR A 377 -10.91 -4.38 0.24
N ARG A 378 -11.69 -5.43 0.54
CA ARG A 378 -12.43 -5.56 1.82
C ARG A 378 -11.55 -5.41 3.07
N GLY A 379 -10.33 -5.92 3.00
CA GLY A 379 -9.35 -5.93 4.10
C GLY A 379 -8.79 -4.55 4.41
N TYR A 380 -8.57 -3.74 3.37
CA TYR A 380 -7.70 -2.57 3.41
C TYR A 380 -8.42 -1.23 3.18
N THR A 381 -9.57 -1.23 2.50
CA THR A 381 -10.32 0.00 2.18
C THR A 381 -10.56 0.89 3.39
N THR A 382 -10.33 2.19 3.21
CA THR A 382 -10.62 3.27 4.16
C THR A 382 -11.85 4.09 3.74
N GLY A 383 -12.59 3.65 2.73
CA GLY A 383 -13.76 4.35 2.22
C GLY A 383 -13.42 5.57 1.35
N GLY A 384 -12.31 5.48 0.61
CA GLY A 384 -11.85 6.51 -0.31
C GLY A 384 -10.90 7.53 0.33
N THR A 385 -9.84 7.84 -0.40
CA THR A 385 -8.81 8.81 -0.02
C THR A 385 -8.83 10.05 -0.92
N VAL A 386 -8.62 11.23 -0.31
CA VAL A 386 -8.42 12.47 -1.08
C VAL A 386 -6.93 12.62 -1.34
N HIS A 387 -6.54 12.55 -2.61
CA HIS A 387 -5.15 12.72 -3.04
C HIS A 387 -4.94 14.13 -3.58
N ILE A 388 -3.87 14.80 -3.13
CA ILE A 388 -3.45 16.11 -3.63
C ILE A 388 -2.05 15.97 -4.22
N VAL A 389 -1.91 16.13 -5.53
CA VAL A 389 -0.61 16.13 -6.19
C VAL A 389 -0.14 17.57 -6.34
N ILE A 390 0.97 17.92 -5.70
CA ILE A 390 1.64 19.21 -5.91
C ILE A 390 2.47 19.10 -7.19
N ASN A 391 1.80 19.34 -8.33
CA ASN A 391 2.39 19.21 -9.65
C ASN A 391 3.10 20.49 -10.06
N ASN A 392 4.29 20.66 -9.52
CA ASN A 392 5.19 21.77 -9.84
C ASN A 392 5.91 21.61 -11.18
N GLN A 393 5.59 20.55 -11.93
CA GLN A 393 6.06 20.28 -13.28
C GLN A 393 7.56 19.94 -13.39
N ILE A 394 8.20 19.58 -12.27
CA ILE A 394 9.63 19.28 -12.20
C ILE A 394 9.99 18.33 -11.05
N GLY A 395 10.54 17.16 -11.38
CA GLY A 395 11.14 16.22 -10.42
C GLY A 395 12.64 16.49 -10.26
N PHE A 396 13.05 17.15 -9.17
CA PHE A 396 14.44 17.58 -8.95
C PHE A 396 14.95 18.46 -10.12
N THR A 397 15.64 17.88 -11.10
CA THR A 397 16.21 18.50 -12.32
C THR A 397 15.56 17.97 -13.61
N THR A 398 14.51 17.16 -13.52
CA THR A 398 13.87 16.53 -14.67
C THR A 398 12.48 17.12 -14.87
N SER A 399 12.29 17.90 -15.94
CA SER A 399 11.01 18.53 -16.30
C SER A 399 10.45 18.06 -17.64
N ASP A 400 11.27 17.44 -18.49
CA ASP A 400 10.78 16.87 -19.75
C ASP A 400 9.85 15.69 -19.43
N THR A 401 8.61 15.77 -19.91
CA THR A 401 7.62 14.72 -19.67
C THR A 401 8.03 13.37 -20.26
N ARG A 402 8.88 13.35 -21.29
CA ARG A 402 9.39 12.12 -21.91
C ARG A 402 10.37 11.36 -21.01
N ASP A 403 10.98 12.06 -20.06
CA ASP A 403 11.92 11.46 -19.10
C ASP A 403 11.24 11.05 -17.80
N THR A 404 10.12 11.70 -17.42
CA THR A 404 9.46 11.48 -16.13
C THR A 404 8.31 10.47 -16.18
N ARG A 405 7.66 10.28 -17.34
CA ARG A 405 6.50 9.40 -17.48
C ARG A 405 6.19 9.00 -18.93
N SER A 406 5.37 7.97 -19.10
CA SER A 406 4.89 7.48 -20.41
C SER A 406 3.42 7.80 -20.70
N THR A 407 2.83 8.71 -19.92
CA THR A 407 1.41 9.08 -19.97
C THR A 407 1.26 10.60 -20.10
N VAL A 408 0.03 11.11 -20.28
CA VAL A 408 -0.21 12.55 -20.49
C VAL A 408 -0.04 13.31 -19.18
N TYR A 409 -0.69 12.83 -18.13
CA TYR A 409 -0.70 13.45 -16.81
C TYR A 409 0.06 12.59 -15.80
N CYS A 410 0.66 13.22 -14.79
CA CYS A 410 1.27 12.48 -13.69
C CYS A 410 0.22 11.67 -12.90
N THR A 411 -1.05 12.04 -12.99
CA THR A 411 -2.15 11.40 -12.27
C THR A 411 -2.79 10.22 -12.98
N ASP A 412 -2.29 9.83 -14.16
CA ASP A 412 -2.86 8.74 -14.95
C ASP A 412 -2.87 7.37 -14.23
N ILE A 413 -2.02 7.18 -13.21
CA ILE A 413 -2.05 5.99 -12.34
C ILE A 413 -3.41 5.81 -11.66
N ALA A 414 -4.12 6.89 -11.32
CA ALA A 414 -5.41 6.84 -10.64
C ALA A 414 -6.52 6.18 -11.48
N LYS A 415 -6.36 6.17 -12.81
CA LYS A 415 -7.30 5.55 -13.75
C LYS A 415 -7.39 4.03 -13.55
N MET A 416 -6.38 3.40 -12.95
CA MET A 416 -6.39 1.95 -12.67
C MET A 416 -7.56 1.52 -11.75
N VAL A 417 -8.02 2.42 -10.88
CA VAL A 417 -9.17 2.20 -9.99
C VAL A 417 -10.38 3.06 -10.38
N GLU A 418 -10.33 3.65 -11.57
CA GLU A 418 -11.35 4.58 -12.07
C GLU A 418 -11.60 5.75 -11.10
N ALA A 419 -10.58 6.24 -10.37
CA ALA A 419 -10.73 7.41 -9.50
C ALA A 419 -10.74 8.69 -10.34
N PRO A 420 -11.73 9.61 -10.19
CA PRO A 420 -11.77 10.84 -10.96
C PRO A 420 -10.58 11.75 -10.66
N VAL A 421 -10.16 12.51 -11.67
CA VAL A 421 -9.05 13.46 -11.58
C VAL A 421 -9.55 14.87 -11.89
N PHE A 422 -9.26 15.80 -10.99
CA PHE A 422 -9.50 17.23 -11.16
C PHE A 422 -8.16 17.96 -11.28
N HIS A 423 -7.81 18.38 -12.49
CA HIS A 423 -6.64 19.21 -12.74
C HIS A 423 -7.01 20.65 -12.48
N VAL A 424 -6.25 21.35 -11.63
CA VAL A 424 -6.59 22.70 -11.22
C VAL A 424 -5.38 23.61 -11.27
N ASN A 425 -5.58 24.82 -11.80
CA ASN A 425 -4.54 25.84 -11.86
C ASN A 425 -4.19 26.34 -10.46
N GLY A 426 -2.93 26.19 -10.06
CA GLY A 426 -2.42 26.62 -8.77
C GLY A 426 -2.49 28.13 -8.54
N ASP A 427 -2.57 28.95 -9.59
CA ASP A 427 -2.74 30.41 -9.46
C ASP A 427 -4.20 30.87 -9.26
N ASP A 428 -5.16 29.95 -9.25
CA ASP A 428 -6.54 30.23 -8.88
C ASP A 428 -6.93 29.51 -7.56
N PRO A 429 -6.65 30.13 -6.40
CA PRO A 429 -7.00 29.58 -5.09
C PRO A 429 -8.49 29.24 -4.91
N GLU A 430 -9.39 29.97 -5.59
CA GLU A 430 -10.83 29.69 -5.54
C GLU A 430 -11.15 28.40 -6.29
N ALA A 431 -10.60 28.22 -7.49
CA ALA A 431 -10.74 26.98 -8.25
C ALA A 431 -10.19 25.78 -7.47
N VAL A 432 -9.06 25.95 -6.78
CA VAL A 432 -8.47 24.91 -5.91
C VAL A 432 -9.42 24.52 -4.77
N CYS A 433 -9.94 25.50 -4.02
CA CYS A 433 -10.89 25.21 -2.93
C CYS A 433 -12.19 24.56 -3.44
N TYR A 434 -12.65 24.94 -4.63
CA TYR A 434 -13.82 24.33 -5.26
C TYR A 434 -13.58 22.88 -5.70
N ALA A 435 -12.42 22.58 -6.30
CA ALA A 435 -12.02 21.21 -6.64
C ALA A 435 -11.87 20.34 -5.39
N VAL A 436 -11.34 20.90 -4.30
CA VAL A 436 -11.26 20.24 -2.99
C VAL A 436 -12.66 19.92 -2.45
N GLN A 437 -13.61 20.85 -2.52
CA GLN A 437 -14.99 20.58 -2.11
C GLN A 437 -15.62 19.46 -2.95
N ALA A 438 -15.41 19.50 -4.27
CA ALA A 438 -15.90 18.46 -5.18
C ALA A 438 -15.33 17.09 -4.83
N ALA A 439 -14.04 17.03 -4.49
CA ALA A 439 -13.37 15.80 -4.06
C ALA A 439 -13.94 15.27 -2.73
N LEU A 440 -14.13 16.13 -1.74
CA LEU A 440 -14.73 15.76 -0.46
C LEU A 440 -16.15 15.20 -0.65
N ASP A 441 -16.99 15.90 -1.42
CA ASP A 441 -18.36 15.49 -1.70
C ASP A 441 -18.42 14.17 -2.49
N TYR A 442 -17.52 13.99 -3.46
CA TYR A 442 -17.40 12.75 -4.22
C TYR A 442 -17.01 11.57 -3.32
N ARG A 443 -15.96 11.75 -2.49
CA ARG A 443 -15.50 10.72 -1.56
C ARG A 443 -16.59 10.36 -0.56
N LYS A 444 -17.33 11.34 -0.05
CA LYS A 444 -18.48 11.13 0.82
C LYS A 444 -19.57 10.31 0.13
N GLN A 445 -19.90 10.64 -1.12
CA GLN A 445 -20.99 10.02 -1.86
C GLN A 445 -20.67 8.58 -2.30
N PHE A 446 -19.44 8.33 -2.76
CA PHE A 446 -19.08 7.06 -3.42
C PHE A 446 -18.09 6.20 -2.64
N HIS A 447 -17.51 6.72 -1.55
CA HIS A 447 -16.50 6.03 -0.74
C HIS A 447 -15.32 5.50 -1.56
N LYS A 448 -14.86 6.32 -2.51
CA LYS A 448 -13.84 5.99 -3.51
C LYS A 448 -12.82 7.12 -3.59
N ASP A 449 -11.59 6.75 -3.93
CA ASP A 449 -10.49 7.70 -4.08
C ASP A 449 -10.80 8.76 -5.13
N VAL A 450 -10.23 9.94 -4.94
CA VAL A 450 -10.33 11.09 -5.84
C VAL A 450 -9.02 11.87 -5.83
N VAL A 451 -8.59 12.33 -7.00
CA VAL A 451 -7.29 12.98 -7.17
C VAL A 451 -7.45 14.42 -7.61
N ILE A 452 -6.76 15.32 -6.93
CA ILE A 452 -6.61 16.72 -7.28
C ILE A 452 -5.18 16.90 -7.81
N ASP A 453 -5.05 17.17 -9.10
CA ASP A 453 -3.78 17.54 -9.74
C ASP A 453 -3.62 19.06 -9.66
N LEU A 454 -2.95 19.56 -8.63
CA LEU A 454 -2.71 20.99 -8.43
C LEU A 454 -1.48 21.38 -9.25
N VAL A 455 -1.73 21.86 -10.47
CA VAL A 455 -0.69 22.26 -11.42
C VAL A 455 -0.14 23.62 -11.02
N CYS A 456 1.11 23.64 -10.60
CA CYS A 456 1.76 24.77 -9.98
C CYS A 456 3.18 24.94 -10.55
N PHE A 457 4.05 25.69 -9.86
CA PHE A 457 5.48 25.74 -10.17
C PHE A 457 6.33 25.65 -8.90
N ARG A 458 7.65 25.60 -9.08
CA ARG A 458 8.63 25.65 -7.98
C ARG A 458 9.42 26.95 -8.11
N LYS A 459 9.21 27.92 -7.21
CA LYS A 459 9.85 29.24 -7.31
C LYS A 459 11.38 29.18 -7.24
N LEU A 460 11.91 28.26 -6.42
CA LEU A 460 13.34 28.11 -6.11
C LEU A 460 13.91 26.78 -6.66
N GLY A 461 15.19 26.51 -6.44
CA GLY A 461 15.79 25.19 -6.69
C GLY A 461 15.12 24.05 -5.90
N HIS A 462 15.53 22.80 -6.12
CA HIS A 462 14.95 21.67 -5.38
C HIS A 462 15.21 21.80 -3.87
N ASN A 463 16.37 22.34 -3.53
CA ASN A 463 16.70 22.83 -2.21
C ASN A 463 17.31 24.24 -2.34
N GLU A 464 17.53 24.88 -1.20
CA GLU A 464 17.93 26.29 -1.13
C GLU A 464 19.33 26.60 -1.67
N GLY A 465 20.18 25.58 -1.86
CA GLY A 465 21.51 25.74 -2.46
C GLY A 465 21.60 25.27 -3.92
N ASP A 466 20.48 24.82 -4.50
CA ASP A 466 20.41 24.30 -5.87
C ASP A 466 20.10 25.43 -6.87
N ASP A 467 20.86 25.53 -7.97
CA ASP A 467 20.60 26.44 -9.07
C ASP A 467 19.88 25.71 -10.22
N PRO A 468 18.56 25.90 -10.35
CA PRO A 468 17.77 25.17 -11.33
C PRO A 468 17.93 25.72 -12.75
N THR A 469 18.54 26.89 -12.94
CA THR A 469 18.76 27.48 -14.28
C THR A 469 19.75 26.66 -15.11
N LEU A 470 20.59 25.85 -14.45
CA LEU A 470 21.54 24.94 -15.09
C LEU A 470 20.86 23.88 -15.96
N THR A 471 19.63 23.49 -15.63
CA THR A 471 18.90 22.42 -16.36
C THR A 471 17.53 22.87 -16.88
N GLN A 472 16.89 23.87 -16.28
CA GLN A 472 15.60 24.42 -16.69
C GLN A 472 15.60 25.95 -16.94
N PRO A 473 16.48 26.49 -17.80
CA PRO A 473 16.63 27.93 -17.97
C PRO A 473 15.36 28.64 -18.46
N LEU A 474 14.61 28.05 -19.41
CA LEU A 474 13.38 28.66 -19.92
C LEU A 474 12.26 28.70 -18.87
N MET A 475 12.09 27.62 -18.11
CA MET A 475 11.09 27.55 -17.05
C MET A 475 11.38 28.59 -15.98
N TYR A 476 12.62 28.68 -15.51
CA TYR A 476 12.98 29.62 -14.44
C TYR A 476 13.05 31.07 -14.91
N LYS A 477 13.33 31.33 -16.20
CA LYS A 477 13.14 32.67 -16.79
C LYS A 477 11.67 33.11 -16.72
N THR A 478 10.75 32.19 -16.98
CA THR A 478 9.30 32.46 -16.92
C THR A 478 8.84 32.66 -15.46
N ILE A 479 9.29 31.79 -14.55
CA ILE A 479 9.02 31.90 -13.10
C ILE A 479 9.56 33.22 -12.51
N ALA A 480 10.68 33.72 -13.00
CA ALA A 480 11.26 34.99 -12.55
C ALA A 480 10.37 36.20 -12.92
N GLN A 481 9.66 36.13 -14.04
CA GLN A 481 8.70 37.15 -14.49
C GLN A 481 7.31 36.98 -13.88
N HIS A 482 7.03 35.80 -13.32
CA HIS A 482 5.74 35.48 -12.74
C HIS A 482 5.51 36.24 -11.41
N PRO A 483 4.40 36.99 -11.26
CA PRO A 483 4.14 37.85 -10.09
C PRO A 483 3.92 37.05 -8.78
N GLY A 484 3.53 35.79 -8.88
CA GLY A 484 3.24 34.91 -7.74
C GLY A 484 1.75 34.85 -7.39
N THR A 485 1.32 33.71 -6.88
CA THR A 485 -0.09 33.38 -6.67
C THR A 485 -0.80 34.35 -5.73
N ARG A 486 -0.17 34.74 -4.62
CA ARG A 486 -0.76 35.69 -3.65
C ARG A 486 -0.94 37.08 -4.25
N ALA A 487 0.02 37.54 -5.05
CA ALA A 487 -0.08 38.84 -5.73
C ALA A 487 -1.23 38.87 -6.73
N LEU A 488 -1.35 37.82 -7.57
CA LEU A 488 -2.45 37.68 -8.54
C LEU A 488 -3.82 37.66 -7.85
N TYR A 489 -3.95 36.89 -6.77
CA TYR A 489 -5.23 36.78 -6.07
C TYR A 489 -5.60 38.07 -5.33
N ALA A 490 -4.64 38.74 -4.69
CA ALA A 490 -4.86 40.04 -4.08
C ALA A 490 -5.33 41.08 -5.11
N GLU A 491 -4.68 41.14 -6.29
CA GLU A 491 -5.08 42.05 -7.37
C GLU A 491 -6.52 41.77 -7.86
N LYS A 492 -6.88 40.49 -8.02
CA LYS A 492 -8.25 40.08 -8.35
C LYS A 492 -9.25 40.62 -7.31
N LEU A 493 -9.00 40.37 -6.02
CA LEU A 493 -9.92 40.79 -4.96
C LEU A 493 -10.01 42.31 -4.79
N ILE A 494 -8.95 43.05 -5.12
CA ILE A 494 -8.97 44.53 -5.15
C ILE A 494 -9.87 45.03 -6.29
N LYS A 495 -9.74 44.43 -7.48
CA LYS A 495 -10.61 44.76 -8.63
C LYS A 495 -12.08 44.45 -8.35
N GLU A 496 -12.35 43.39 -7.59
CA GLU A 496 -13.70 43.01 -7.14
C GLU A 496 -14.22 43.87 -5.97
N GLY A 497 -13.39 44.73 -5.36
CA GLY A 497 -13.77 45.54 -4.21
C GLY A 497 -13.94 44.77 -2.90
N VAL A 498 -13.39 43.56 -2.80
CA VAL A 498 -13.47 42.70 -1.62
C VAL A 498 -12.45 43.11 -0.56
N VAL A 499 -11.25 43.53 -0.97
CA VAL A 499 -10.19 44.06 -0.10
C VAL A 499 -9.56 45.29 -0.74
N SER A 500 -9.01 46.18 0.08
CA SER A 500 -8.13 47.27 -0.35
C SER A 500 -6.66 46.82 -0.41
N GLN A 501 -5.83 47.60 -1.12
CA GLN A 501 -4.38 47.39 -1.14
C GLN A 501 -3.79 47.40 0.28
N GLN A 502 -4.24 48.33 1.12
CA GLN A 502 -3.77 48.49 2.49
C GLN A 502 -4.12 47.28 3.37
N GLU A 503 -5.32 46.70 3.20
CA GLU A 503 -5.71 45.48 3.91
C GLU A 503 -4.85 44.28 3.48
N ALA A 504 -4.62 44.11 2.17
CA ALA A 504 -3.81 43.00 1.66
C ALA A 504 -2.37 43.06 2.17
N GLU A 505 -1.76 44.25 2.19
CA GLU A 505 -0.43 44.48 2.78
C GLU A 505 -0.42 44.30 4.30
N GLY A 506 -1.49 44.73 4.98
CA GLY A 506 -1.69 44.55 6.41
C GLY A 506 -1.63 43.08 6.83
N TYR A 507 -2.17 42.15 6.04
CA TYR A 507 -2.06 40.71 6.33
C TYR A 507 -0.62 40.20 6.31
N VAL A 508 0.23 40.69 5.40
CA VAL A 508 1.65 40.31 5.36
C VAL A 508 2.36 40.82 6.60
N GLN A 509 2.13 42.09 6.96
CA GLN A 509 2.79 42.70 8.11
C GLN A 509 2.39 42.00 9.41
N ALA A 510 1.09 41.77 9.62
CA ALA A 510 0.59 41.07 10.80
C ALA A 510 1.20 39.66 10.95
N TYR A 511 1.37 38.95 9.83
CA TYR A 511 1.98 37.63 9.84
C TYR A 511 3.48 37.65 10.14
N ARG A 512 4.22 38.62 9.58
CA ARG A 512 5.63 38.83 9.95
C ARG A 512 5.81 39.17 11.42
N ASP A 513 5.00 40.08 11.94
CA ASP A 513 5.06 40.50 13.35
C ASP A 513 4.80 39.31 14.30
N ALA A 514 3.90 38.40 13.93
CA ALA A 514 3.65 37.18 14.68
C ALA A 514 4.84 36.21 14.64
N LEU A 515 5.44 36.00 13.46
CA LEU A 515 6.65 35.18 13.33
C LEU A 515 7.82 35.76 14.13
N ASP A 516 8.02 37.08 14.15
CA ASP A 516 9.08 37.70 14.94
C ASP A 516 8.92 37.46 16.45
N LYS A 517 7.67 37.34 16.93
CA LYS A 517 7.34 36.97 18.31
C LYS A 517 7.39 35.46 18.55
N GLY A 518 7.50 34.65 17.50
CA GLY A 518 7.42 33.19 17.59
C GLY A 518 5.99 32.65 17.81
N GLU A 519 4.98 33.47 17.52
CA GLU A 519 3.56 33.22 17.77
C GLU A 519 2.77 33.00 16.47
N HIS A 520 1.55 32.48 16.58
CA HIS A 520 0.62 32.40 15.45
C HIS A 520 -0.21 33.68 15.34
N VAL A 521 -0.59 34.07 14.12
CA VAL A 521 -1.55 35.19 13.93
C VAL A 521 -2.95 34.83 14.44
N GLU A 522 -3.38 33.60 14.18
CA GLU A 522 -4.67 33.07 14.63
C GLU A 522 -4.42 31.76 15.39
N GLN A 523 -4.82 31.69 16.66
CA GLN A 523 -4.63 30.48 17.47
C GLN A 523 -5.70 29.44 17.09
N THR A 524 -5.35 28.55 16.17
CA THR A 524 -6.25 27.51 15.66
C THR A 524 -6.26 26.24 16.53
N ARG A 525 -5.23 26.04 17.36
CA ARG A 525 -5.09 24.86 18.21
C ARG A 525 -5.89 24.98 19.50
N LEU A 526 -6.70 23.95 19.79
CA LEU A 526 -7.36 23.77 21.06
C LEU A 526 -6.38 23.20 22.09
N SER A 527 -6.10 23.92 23.18
CA SER A 527 -5.22 23.45 24.26
C SER A 527 -5.93 22.56 25.29
N ASP A 528 -7.23 22.79 25.48
CA ASP A 528 -8.02 22.21 26.58
C ASP A 528 -9.02 21.15 26.09
N TYR A 529 -8.76 20.57 24.91
CA TYR A 529 -9.60 19.54 24.30
C TYR A 529 -8.88 18.19 24.30
N GLU A 530 -9.54 17.17 24.85
CA GLU A 530 -9.08 15.79 24.75
C GLU A 530 -9.97 15.00 23.79
N SER A 531 -9.41 14.55 22.67
CA SER A 531 -10.12 13.69 21.73
C SER A 531 -10.60 12.40 22.41
N LYS A 532 -11.89 12.11 22.27
CA LYS A 532 -12.58 10.91 22.78
C LYS A 532 -11.89 9.59 22.38
N HIS A 533 -11.17 9.59 21.26
CA HIS A 533 -10.58 8.39 20.65
C HIS A 533 -9.05 8.32 20.80
N ARG A 534 -8.46 9.18 21.64
CA ARG A 534 -7.02 9.23 21.92
C ARG A 534 -6.52 7.89 22.48
N VAL A 535 -5.39 7.42 21.97
CA VAL A 535 -4.70 6.22 22.49
C VAL A 535 -3.76 6.62 23.60
N ASP A 536 -3.87 5.97 24.75
CA ASP A 536 -2.89 6.12 25.81
C ASP A 536 -1.69 5.21 25.57
N TRP A 537 -0.54 5.81 25.23
CA TRP A 537 0.72 5.10 25.04
C TRP A 537 1.57 5.01 26.29
N ARG A 538 1.21 5.70 27.38
CA ARG A 538 2.04 5.80 28.60
C ARG A 538 2.36 4.43 29.19
N LYS A 539 1.40 3.49 29.10
CA LYS A 539 1.59 2.09 29.52
C LYS A 539 2.79 1.41 28.85
N TYR A 540 3.13 1.79 27.61
CA TYR A 540 4.14 1.11 26.80
C TYR A 540 5.51 1.78 26.81
N GLN A 541 5.64 2.95 27.45
CA GLN A 541 6.89 3.73 27.45
C GLN A 541 7.84 3.25 28.56
N GLY A 542 9.14 3.20 28.24
CA GLY A 542 10.20 2.89 29.22
C GLY A 542 10.21 1.46 29.75
N GLN A 543 9.55 0.53 29.08
CA GLN A 543 9.43 -0.87 29.53
C GLN A 543 10.61 -1.73 29.07
N ASP A 544 11.01 -2.70 29.89
CA ASP A 544 12.12 -3.63 29.60
C ASP A 544 11.61 -4.88 28.85
N TRP A 545 12.38 -5.36 27.87
CA TRP A 545 12.02 -6.55 27.10
C TRP A 545 11.93 -7.83 27.94
N ARG A 546 12.61 -7.86 29.11
CA ARG A 546 12.64 -8.97 30.07
C ARG A 546 11.44 -9.01 31.01
N GLU A 547 10.44 -8.15 30.81
CA GLU A 547 9.16 -8.21 31.52
C GLU A 547 8.63 -9.65 31.52
N GLN A 548 8.57 -10.25 32.71
CA GLN A 548 8.13 -11.63 32.89
C GLN A 548 6.63 -11.71 32.67
N VAL A 549 6.21 -12.61 31.78
CA VAL A 549 4.81 -12.84 31.46
C VAL A 549 4.55 -14.33 31.46
N GLU A 550 3.63 -14.76 32.34
CA GLU A 550 3.02 -16.06 32.24
C GLU A 550 2.04 -16.04 31.06
N SER A 551 2.18 -17.01 30.16
CA SER A 551 1.32 -17.09 28.97
C SER A 551 0.61 -18.42 28.84
N GLY A 552 0.78 -19.34 29.79
CA GLY A 552 -0.02 -20.55 29.93
C GLY A 552 -1.52 -20.29 30.07
N LEU A 553 -2.32 -21.36 29.94
CA LEU A 553 -3.77 -21.35 30.11
C LEU A 553 -4.23 -22.54 30.98
N PRO A 554 -5.37 -22.44 31.67
CA PRO A 554 -6.00 -23.62 32.26
C PRO A 554 -6.26 -24.70 31.21
N ALA A 555 -6.02 -25.98 31.53
CA ALA A 555 -6.31 -27.08 30.60
C ALA A 555 -7.77 -27.10 30.14
N ALA A 556 -8.70 -26.78 31.06
CA ALA A 556 -10.12 -26.66 30.76
C ALA A 556 -10.42 -25.57 29.73
N ASP A 557 -9.66 -24.47 29.73
CA ASP A 557 -9.82 -23.42 28.72
C ASP A 557 -9.31 -23.84 27.36
N ILE A 558 -8.18 -24.57 27.28
CA ILE A 558 -7.68 -25.12 26.01
C ILE A 558 -8.73 -26.05 25.39
N GLN A 559 -9.31 -26.95 26.19
CA GLN A 559 -10.38 -27.85 25.76
C GLN A 559 -11.62 -27.10 25.29
N ARG A 560 -12.14 -26.19 26.12
CA ARG A 560 -13.32 -25.38 25.81
C ARG A 560 -13.15 -24.55 24.53
N LEU A 561 -11.99 -23.90 24.35
CA LEU A 561 -11.70 -23.13 23.14
C LEU A 561 -11.63 -24.03 21.91
N ALA A 562 -10.98 -25.18 22.03
CA ALA A 562 -10.87 -26.16 20.94
C ALA A 562 -12.22 -26.70 20.51
N GLU A 563 -13.09 -27.05 21.46
CA GLU A 563 -14.47 -27.43 21.16
C GLU A 563 -15.19 -26.34 20.36
N LYS A 564 -15.01 -25.07 20.71
CA LYS A 564 -15.64 -23.94 20.00
C LYS A 564 -15.11 -23.74 18.58
N PHE A 565 -13.80 -23.59 18.38
CA PHE A 565 -13.27 -23.30 17.04
C PHE A 565 -13.27 -24.53 16.11
N THR A 566 -13.53 -25.73 16.62
CA THR A 566 -13.72 -26.94 15.79
C THR A 566 -15.19 -27.26 15.51
N GLN A 567 -16.13 -26.46 16.02
CA GLN A 567 -17.53 -26.51 15.61
C GLN A 567 -17.72 -25.87 14.24
N VAL A 568 -18.59 -26.47 13.45
CA VAL A 568 -18.94 -26.05 12.10
C VAL A 568 -20.47 -25.98 12.00
N PRO A 569 -21.04 -24.99 11.31
CA PRO A 569 -22.50 -24.84 11.21
C PRO A 569 -23.17 -26.09 10.63
N GLU A 570 -24.40 -26.34 11.05
CA GLU A 570 -25.22 -27.41 10.48
C GLU A 570 -25.36 -27.24 8.96
N GLY A 571 -25.25 -28.35 8.22
CA GLY A 571 -25.37 -28.34 6.77
C GLY A 571 -24.12 -27.88 6.00
N PHE A 572 -23.10 -27.30 6.65
CA PHE A 572 -21.88 -26.82 6.00
C PHE A 572 -21.03 -27.97 5.44
N GLY A 573 -20.69 -27.92 4.15
CA GLY A 573 -19.83 -28.90 3.50
C GLY A 573 -18.35 -28.65 3.77
N LEU A 574 -17.66 -29.57 4.43
CA LEU A 574 -16.21 -29.49 4.63
C LEU A 574 -15.46 -30.28 3.56
N HIS A 575 -14.35 -29.70 3.09
CA HIS A 575 -13.34 -30.47 2.37
C HIS A 575 -12.67 -31.48 3.32
N ASN A 576 -12.33 -32.68 2.82
CA ASN A 576 -11.77 -33.78 3.62
C ASN A 576 -10.52 -33.37 4.42
N THR A 577 -9.63 -32.57 3.83
CA THR A 577 -8.44 -32.03 4.53
C THR A 577 -8.81 -31.17 5.72
N ALA A 578 -9.79 -30.26 5.57
CA ALA A 578 -10.21 -29.39 6.66
C ALA A 578 -10.89 -30.19 7.77
N LYS A 579 -11.75 -31.16 7.41
CA LYS A 579 -12.38 -32.09 8.35
C LYS A 579 -11.32 -32.81 9.21
N ARG A 580 -10.30 -33.39 8.57
CA ARG A 580 -9.20 -34.08 9.27
C ARG A 580 -8.44 -33.16 10.22
N VAL A 581 -8.16 -31.91 9.81
CA VAL A 581 -7.48 -30.93 10.67
C VAL A 581 -8.34 -30.62 11.91
N LEU A 582 -9.65 -30.42 11.77
CA LEU A 582 -10.53 -30.17 12.92
C LEU A 582 -10.62 -31.38 13.86
N GLU A 583 -10.69 -32.60 13.32
CA GLU A 583 -10.67 -33.84 14.11
C GLU A 583 -9.34 -33.99 14.89
N GLN A 584 -8.21 -33.73 14.23
CA GLN A 584 -6.90 -33.75 14.88
C GLN A 584 -6.78 -32.72 16.00
N ARG A 585 -7.29 -31.51 15.81
CA ARG A 585 -7.31 -30.46 16.83
C ARG A 585 -8.15 -30.83 18.05
N LYS A 586 -9.25 -31.57 17.87
CA LYS A 586 -10.05 -32.12 18.98
C LYS A 586 -9.23 -33.14 19.78
N ALA A 587 -8.59 -34.09 19.11
CA ALA A 587 -7.73 -35.09 19.75
C ALA A 587 -6.54 -34.44 20.50
N MET A 588 -5.95 -33.39 19.92
CA MET A 588 -4.88 -32.61 20.57
C MET A 588 -5.36 -31.96 21.87
N ALA A 589 -6.52 -31.31 21.85
CA ALA A 589 -7.09 -30.66 23.03
C ALA A 589 -7.52 -31.67 24.12
N ALA A 590 -7.93 -32.88 23.72
CA ALA A 590 -8.21 -33.99 24.62
C ALA A 590 -6.95 -34.63 25.23
N GLY A 591 -5.75 -34.24 24.78
CA GLY A 591 -4.48 -34.81 25.23
C GLY A 591 -4.17 -36.20 24.64
N GLU A 592 -4.91 -36.63 23.61
CA GLU A 592 -4.69 -37.91 22.93
C GLU A 592 -3.44 -37.89 22.04
N GLN A 593 -3.02 -36.70 21.61
CA GLN A 593 -1.78 -36.47 20.88
C GLN A 593 -1.19 -35.07 21.17
N PRO A 594 0.12 -34.86 20.98
CA PRO A 594 0.75 -33.54 21.13
C PRO A 594 0.17 -32.49 20.17
N LEU A 595 0.18 -31.21 20.59
CA LEU A 595 -0.30 -30.08 19.80
C LEU A 595 0.71 -29.73 18.72
N ASP A 596 0.22 -29.58 17.48
CA ASP A 596 1.01 -29.05 16.37
C ASP A 596 1.04 -27.52 16.34
N TRP A 597 1.80 -26.95 15.40
CA TRP A 597 1.96 -25.50 15.25
C TRP A 597 0.66 -24.78 14.88
N GLY A 598 -0.16 -25.38 14.02
CA GLY A 598 -1.44 -24.78 13.60
C GLY A 598 -2.44 -24.73 14.76
N MET A 599 -2.45 -25.74 15.62
CA MET A 599 -3.22 -25.78 16.85
C MET A 599 -2.69 -24.77 17.88
N ALA A 600 -1.37 -24.74 18.12
CA ALA A 600 -0.72 -23.79 19.02
C ALA A 600 -1.06 -22.34 18.69
N GLU A 601 -0.95 -21.98 17.41
CA GLU A 601 -1.32 -20.67 16.89
C GLU A 601 -2.83 -20.38 17.11
N THR A 602 -3.70 -21.33 16.77
CA THR A 602 -5.16 -21.16 16.89
C THR A 602 -5.60 -20.96 18.35
N VAL A 603 -5.02 -21.70 19.30
CA VAL A 603 -5.32 -21.57 20.73
C VAL A 603 -4.80 -20.23 21.29
N ALA A 604 -3.63 -19.76 20.83
CA ALA A 604 -3.15 -18.43 21.17
C ALA A 604 -4.16 -17.36 20.73
N TYR A 605 -4.64 -17.42 19.49
CA TYR A 605 -5.65 -16.47 19.00
C TYR A 605 -6.96 -16.57 19.77
N ALA A 606 -7.50 -17.78 19.94
CA ALA A 606 -8.78 -18.00 20.60
C ALA A 606 -8.79 -17.46 22.04
N SER A 607 -7.69 -17.66 22.76
CA SER A 607 -7.54 -17.14 24.14
C SER A 607 -7.43 -15.62 24.20
N MET A 608 -6.71 -14.98 23.27
CA MET A 608 -6.66 -13.51 23.19
C MET A 608 -8.04 -12.90 22.88
N LEU A 609 -8.76 -13.49 21.92
CA LEU A 609 -10.07 -13.00 21.48
C LEU A 609 -11.09 -13.05 22.61
N THR A 610 -11.13 -14.14 23.36
CA THR A 610 -12.05 -14.30 24.50
C THR A 610 -11.67 -13.42 25.70
N ASN A 611 -10.40 -13.00 25.80
CA ASN A 611 -9.93 -12.04 26.80
C ASN A 611 -9.98 -10.57 26.35
N GLY A 612 -10.64 -10.27 25.23
CA GLY A 612 -10.87 -8.90 24.77
C GLY A 612 -9.76 -8.30 23.88
N THR A 613 -8.73 -9.07 23.53
CA THR A 613 -7.67 -8.64 22.60
C THR A 613 -8.03 -9.03 21.16
N GLY A 614 -8.15 -8.02 20.28
CA GLY A 614 -8.38 -8.27 18.86
C GLY A 614 -7.14 -8.82 18.15
N VAL A 615 -7.35 -9.68 17.16
CA VAL A 615 -6.28 -10.25 16.32
C VAL A 615 -6.54 -9.91 14.86
N ARG A 616 -5.53 -9.35 14.19
CA ARG A 616 -5.51 -9.05 12.76
C ARG A 616 -4.34 -9.79 12.12
N ILE A 617 -4.62 -10.61 11.12
CA ILE A 617 -3.63 -11.31 10.30
C ILE A 617 -3.84 -10.90 8.86
N SER A 618 -2.77 -10.46 8.21
CA SER A 618 -2.78 -10.04 6.82
C SER A 618 -1.57 -10.62 6.10
N GLY A 619 -1.80 -11.31 4.99
CA GLY A 619 -0.73 -11.95 4.22
C GLY A 619 -1.31 -12.75 3.07
N GLU A 620 -0.47 -13.11 2.11
CA GLU A 620 -0.91 -13.84 0.93
C GLU A 620 -1.35 -15.25 1.34
N ASP A 621 -2.61 -15.59 1.05
CA ASP A 621 -3.24 -16.87 1.40
C ASP A 621 -3.25 -17.23 2.90
N SER A 622 -3.06 -16.26 3.80
CA SER A 622 -2.97 -16.48 5.24
C SER A 622 -4.24 -17.08 5.86
N GLY A 623 -5.41 -16.96 5.23
CA GLY A 623 -6.67 -17.55 5.69
C GLY A 623 -6.61 -19.08 5.78
N ARG A 624 -6.04 -19.72 4.76
CA ARG A 624 -5.72 -21.16 4.77
C ARG A 624 -4.34 -21.40 5.41
N GLY A 625 -3.44 -20.45 5.22
CA GLY A 625 -2.00 -20.59 5.39
C GLY A 625 -1.37 -21.21 4.14
N THR A 626 -0.24 -20.66 3.69
CA THR A 626 0.54 -21.14 2.53
C THR A 626 0.69 -22.65 2.55
N PHE A 627 1.10 -23.21 3.69
CA PHE A 627 1.38 -24.64 3.89
C PHE A 627 0.17 -25.48 4.34
N SER A 628 -1.06 -24.94 4.19
CA SER A 628 -2.32 -25.59 4.58
C SER A 628 -2.32 -26.10 6.04
N HIS A 629 -1.80 -25.28 6.96
CA HIS A 629 -1.68 -25.63 8.37
C HIS A 629 -2.67 -24.87 9.26
N ARG A 630 -3.11 -23.68 8.83
CA ARG A 630 -3.91 -22.77 9.65
C ARG A 630 -5.41 -23.01 9.55
N HIS A 631 -5.96 -23.05 8.34
CA HIS A 631 -7.40 -23.22 8.10
C HIS A 631 -8.29 -22.33 9.00
N ALA A 632 -7.91 -21.07 9.17
CA ALA A 632 -8.70 -20.09 9.93
C ALA A 632 -9.99 -19.71 9.19
N VAL A 633 -9.97 -19.78 7.86
CA VAL A 633 -11.14 -19.65 6.99
C VAL A 633 -11.51 -21.02 6.44
N LEU A 634 -12.72 -21.48 6.74
CA LEU A 634 -13.32 -22.68 6.19
C LEU A 634 -14.20 -22.32 5.00
N HIS A 635 -14.11 -23.14 3.95
CA HIS A 635 -14.78 -22.91 2.69
C HIS A 635 -15.86 -23.97 2.47
N ASP A 636 -17.13 -23.56 2.34
CA ASP A 636 -18.22 -24.51 2.12
C ASP A 636 -18.11 -25.13 0.71
N THR A 637 -18.03 -26.45 0.65
CA THR A 637 -17.96 -27.25 -0.59
C THR A 637 -19.30 -27.40 -1.29
N LYS A 638 -20.41 -27.05 -0.63
CA LYS A 638 -21.76 -27.08 -1.19
C LYS A 638 -22.17 -25.76 -1.85
N ARG A 639 -21.28 -24.77 -1.91
CA ARG A 639 -21.56 -23.47 -2.53
C ARG A 639 -21.99 -23.60 -3.96
N THR A 640 -23.00 -22.80 -4.33
CA THR A 640 -23.46 -22.67 -5.71
C THR A 640 -22.78 -21.48 -6.40
N HIS A 641 -22.90 -21.40 -7.73
CA HIS A 641 -22.39 -20.25 -8.50
C HIS A 641 -22.98 -18.91 -8.04
N GLN A 642 -24.19 -18.93 -7.46
CA GLN A 642 -24.88 -17.76 -6.92
C GLN A 642 -24.31 -17.29 -5.57
N GLN A 643 -23.40 -18.05 -4.96
CA GLN A 643 -22.76 -17.77 -3.66
C GLN A 643 -21.23 -17.63 -3.80
N CYS A 644 -20.73 -17.14 -4.93
CA CYS A 644 -19.30 -17.08 -5.22
C CYS A 644 -18.52 -16.14 -4.28
N ASP A 645 -19.18 -15.13 -3.72
CA ASP A 645 -18.65 -14.13 -2.80
C ASP A 645 -19.03 -14.36 -1.33
N THR A 646 -19.89 -15.35 -1.05
CA THR A 646 -20.39 -15.74 0.26
C THR A 646 -20.02 -17.19 0.61
N GLY A 647 -20.36 -17.70 1.79
CA GLY A 647 -20.14 -19.11 2.17
C GLY A 647 -18.75 -19.49 2.70
N THR A 648 -17.99 -18.53 3.21
CA THR A 648 -16.86 -18.80 4.12
C THR A 648 -17.33 -18.78 5.58
N TYR A 649 -16.79 -19.66 6.41
CA TYR A 649 -17.00 -19.66 7.86
C TYR A 649 -15.66 -19.50 8.57
N ILE A 650 -15.59 -18.59 9.56
CA ILE A 650 -14.36 -18.30 10.31
C ILE A 650 -14.61 -18.67 11.77
N PRO A 651 -14.22 -19.88 12.22
CA PRO A 651 -14.58 -20.36 13.57
C PRO A 651 -14.11 -19.44 14.70
N LEU A 652 -12.97 -18.77 14.52
CA LEU A 652 -12.43 -17.80 15.48
C LEU A 652 -13.29 -16.53 15.65
N GLN A 653 -14.33 -16.33 14.84
CA GLN A 653 -15.33 -15.25 15.03
C GLN A 653 -16.55 -15.69 15.87
N HIS A 654 -16.60 -16.96 16.32
CA HIS A 654 -17.77 -17.57 16.96
C HIS A 654 -17.42 -18.34 18.26
N LEU A 655 -16.47 -17.82 19.03
CA LEU A 655 -16.00 -18.40 20.30
C LEU A 655 -16.90 -18.02 21.49
N ALA A 656 -17.31 -16.75 21.55
CA ALA A 656 -18.16 -16.17 22.60
C ALA A 656 -18.88 -14.91 22.10
N ASP A 657 -20.03 -14.56 22.68
CA ASP A 657 -20.85 -13.43 22.22
C ASP A 657 -20.15 -12.06 22.36
N ASN A 658 -19.31 -11.91 23.39
CA ASN A 658 -18.59 -10.68 23.72
C ASN A 658 -17.09 -10.73 23.36
N GLN A 659 -16.67 -11.65 22.50
CA GLN A 659 -15.26 -11.75 22.10
C GLN A 659 -14.79 -10.51 21.32
N ALA A 660 -13.48 -10.29 21.33
CA ALA A 660 -12.85 -9.33 20.44
C ALA A 660 -12.86 -9.80 18.97
N LYS A 661 -12.61 -8.86 18.06
CA LYS A 661 -12.67 -9.11 16.62
C LYS A 661 -11.45 -9.90 16.14
N PHE A 662 -11.72 -10.99 15.45
CA PHE A 662 -10.73 -11.72 14.64
C PHE A 662 -10.85 -11.30 13.17
N THR A 663 -9.77 -10.81 12.58
CA THR A 663 -9.69 -10.43 11.16
C THR A 663 -8.56 -11.19 10.51
N VAL A 664 -8.86 -12.04 9.53
CA VAL A 664 -7.86 -12.67 8.67
C VAL A 664 -8.11 -12.24 7.23
N ILE A 665 -7.04 -11.82 6.55
CA ILE A 665 -7.11 -11.25 5.21
C ILE A 665 -6.07 -11.97 4.35
N ASP A 666 -6.56 -12.60 3.28
CA ASP A 666 -5.71 -12.94 2.14
C ASP A 666 -5.39 -11.62 1.42
N SER A 667 -4.14 -11.20 1.47
CA SER A 667 -3.70 -9.91 0.95
C SER A 667 -3.74 -9.86 -0.58
N ILE A 668 -3.61 -8.65 -1.13
CA ILE A 668 -3.17 -8.52 -2.51
C ILE A 668 -1.72 -9.03 -2.64
N LEU A 669 -1.32 -9.36 -3.87
CA LEU A 669 0.03 -9.84 -4.16
C LEU A 669 1.04 -8.68 -4.19
N ASN A 670 1.39 -8.15 -3.02
CA ASN A 670 2.32 -7.04 -2.86
C ASN A 670 2.85 -6.95 -1.42
N GLU A 671 4.14 -7.12 -1.22
CA GLU A 671 4.76 -7.13 0.10
C GLU A 671 5.00 -5.72 0.63
N GLU A 672 5.49 -4.80 -0.22
CA GLU A 672 5.89 -3.44 0.16
C GLU A 672 4.76 -2.66 0.82
N ALA A 673 3.63 -2.50 0.12
CA ALA A 673 2.53 -1.69 0.60
C ALA A 673 1.74 -2.40 1.71
N VAL A 674 1.59 -3.72 1.66
CA VAL A 674 0.86 -4.46 2.70
C VAL A 674 1.63 -4.44 4.02
N MET A 675 2.96 -4.65 4.02
CA MET A 675 3.75 -4.56 5.24
C MET A 675 3.73 -3.13 5.83
N ALA A 676 3.87 -2.11 4.99
CA ALA A 676 3.78 -0.71 5.42
C ALA A 676 2.38 -0.38 5.99
N TYR A 677 1.32 -0.93 5.40
CA TYR A 677 -0.04 -0.81 5.92
C TYR A 677 -0.18 -1.44 7.30
N GLU A 678 0.29 -2.67 7.49
CA GLU A 678 0.22 -3.33 8.79
C GLU A 678 1.08 -2.63 9.86
N TYR A 679 2.21 -2.02 9.47
CA TYR A 679 2.97 -1.13 10.36
C TYR A 679 2.12 0.06 10.83
N GLY A 680 1.45 0.74 9.90
CA GLY A 680 0.54 1.85 10.21
C GLY A 680 -0.62 1.43 11.12
N TYR A 681 -1.20 0.25 10.86
CA TYR A 681 -2.26 -0.31 11.68
C TYR A 681 -1.77 -0.64 13.10
N ALA A 682 -0.64 -1.34 13.23
CA ALA A 682 -0.05 -1.70 14.52
C ALA A 682 0.37 -0.47 15.33
N CYS A 683 0.91 0.54 14.65
CA CYS A 683 1.16 1.84 15.24
C CYS A 683 -0.12 2.44 15.80
N SER A 684 -1.27 2.33 15.16
CA SER A 684 -2.51 2.95 15.66
C SER A 684 -3.36 2.04 16.56
N ALA A 685 -3.02 0.77 16.76
CA ALA A 685 -3.76 -0.20 17.58
C ALA A 685 -2.85 -1.05 18.49
N PRO A 686 -2.23 -0.45 19.53
CA PRO A 686 -1.30 -1.16 20.42
C PRO A 686 -1.97 -2.24 21.28
N ASP A 687 -3.28 -2.19 21.44
CA ASP A 687 -4.09 -3.13 22.22
C ASP A 687 -4.40 -4.43 21.47
N LYS A 688 -3.92 -4.59 20.23
CA LYS A 688 -4.21 -5.73 19.35
C LYS A 688 -2.95 -6.48 18.94
N LEU A 689 -3.12 -7.76 18.62
CA LEU A 689 -2.11 -8.50 17.86
C LEU A 689 -2.30 -8.22 16.37
N VAL A 690 -1.29 -7.63 15.74
CA VAL A 690 -1.27 -7.34 14.31
C VAL A 690 -0.14 -8.14 13.69
N ILE A 691 -0.48 -9.02 12.76
CA ILE A 691 0.44 -9.94 12.11
C ILE A 691 0.45 -9.65 10.61
N TRP A 692 1.65 -9.50 10.06
CA TRP A 692 1.91 -9.69 8.65
C TRP A 692 2.61 -11.04 8.43
N GLU A 693 2.10 -11.86 7.50
CA GLU A 693 2.71 -13.15 7.16
C GLU A 693 3.14 -13.14 5.69
N ALA A 694 4.43 -13.41 5.45
CA ALA A 694 4.94 -13.61 4.10
C ALA A 694 4.54 -15.01 3.58
N GLN A 695 4.31 -15.15 2.27
CA GLN A 695 4.05 -16.47 1.68
C GLN A 695 5.26 -17.40 1.88
N PHE A 696 6.45 -16.89 1.54
CA PHE A 696 7.76 -17.38 1.93
C PHE A 696 8.56 -16.19 2.47
N GLY A 697 9.40 -16.41 3.47
CA GLY A 697 10.13 -15.32 4.10
C GLY A 697 11.11 -14.62 3.16
N ASP A 698 11.55 -15.29 2.11
CA ASP A 698 12.40 -14.76 1.04
C ASP A 698 11.79 -13.50 0.38
N PHE A 699 10.47 -13.47 0.19
CA PHE A 699 9.74 -12.41 -0.51
C PHE A 699 9.55 -11.13 0.32
N ALA A 700 9.80 -11.18 1.63
CA ALA A 700 9.77 -9.99 2.49
C ALA A 700 10.79 -8.92 2.05
N ASN A 701 11.78 -9.28 1.23
CA ASN A 701 12.71 -8.34 0.61
C ASN A 701 12.02 -7.30 -0.29
N GLY A 702 10.83 -7.57 -0.83
CA GLY A 702 10.04 -6.58 -1.56
C GLY A 702 9.63 -5.40 -0.68
N ALA A 703 9.54 -5.60 0.64
CA ALA A 703 9.18 -4.58 1.62
C ALA A 703 10.39 -3.94 2.34
N GLN A 704 11.59 -4.00 1.75
CA GLN A 704 12.81 -3.58 2.45
C GLN A 704 12.77 -2.13 2.96
N VAL A 705 12.15 -1.21 2.22
CA VAL A 705 12.00 0.18 2.67
C VAL A 705 11.16 0.28 3.94
N ALA A 706 10.08 -0.49 4.05
CA ALA A 706 9.27 -0.56 5.28
C ALA A 706 10.08 -1.13 6.46
N ILE A 707 10.86 -2.18 6.20
CA ILE A 707 11.72 -2.83 7.20
C ILE A 707 12.78 -1.85 7.73
N ASP A 708 13.52 -1.19 6.83
CA ASP A 708 14.65 -0.35 7.18
C ASP A 708 14.23 0.99 7.79
N GLN A 709 13.17 1.60 7.23
CA GLN A 709 12.87 3.01 7.51
C GLN A 709 11.75 3.23 8.53
N PHE A 710 10.99 2.18 8.84
CA PHE A 710 9.88 2.21 9.80
C PHE A 710 10.02 1.15 10.89
N ILE A 711 10.11 -0.13 10.52
CA ILE A 711 10.07 -1.24 11.49
C ILE A 711 11.31 -1.21 12.39
N SER A 712 12.51 -1.16 11.80
CA SER A 712 13.76 -1.21 12.57
C SER A 712 14.15 0.13 13.20
N SER A 713 13.67 1.26 12.69
CA SER A 713 14.20 2.59 13.04
C SER A 713 13.17 3.61 13.51
N GLY A 714 11.86 3.33 13.42
CA GLY A 714 10.81 4.30 13.74
C GLY A 714 10.79 4.78 15.19
N GLU A 715 11.22 3.94 16.14
CA GLU A 715 11.34 4.35 17.53
C GLU A 715 12.53 5.27 17.78
N THR A 716 13.72 4.88 17.32
CA THR A 716 14.94 5.69 17.51
C THR A 716 14.87 7.04 16.77
N LYS A 717 14.19 7.08 15.62
CA LYS A 717 14.01 8.30 14.82
C LYS A 717 12.89 9.20 15.32
N TRP A 718 11.75 8.61 15.73
CA TRP A 718 10.50 9.37 15.94
C TRP A 718 9.82 9.12 17.29
N GLY A 719 10.42 8.30 18.15
CA GLY A 719 9.78 7.82 19.39
C GLY A 719 8.57 6.91 19.13
N ARG A 720 8.42 6.40 17.90
CA ARG A 720 7.22 5.68 17.49
C ARG A 720 7.29 4.18 17.82
N LEU A 721 6.55 3.79 18.86
CA LEU A 721 6.37 2.38 19.23
C LEU A 721 5.47 1.65 18.23
N CYS A 722 5.78 0.37 17.98
CA CYS A 722 5.06 -0.50 17.06
C CYS A 722 5.07 -1.95 17.55
N GLY A 723 3.91 -2.59 17.62
CA GLY A 723 3.75 -3.99 18.05
C GLY A 723 3.63 -5.01 16.91
N LEU A 724 3.95 -4.63 15.66
CA LEU A 724 3.78 -5.49 14.48
C LEU A 724 4.53 -6.82 14.64
N THR A 725 3.84 -7.92 14.38
CA THR A 725 4.44 -9.26 14.28
C THR A 725 4.61 -9.62 12.81
N THR A 726 5.81 -10.04 12.41
CA THR A 726 6.17 -10.45 11.05
C THR A 726 6.49 -11.94 11.10
N ILE A 727 5.69 -12.78 10.44
CA ILE A 727 5.93 -14.22 10.31
C ILE A 727 6.60 -14.47 8.95
N LEU A 728 7.80 -15.05 8.99
CA LEU A 728 8.64 -15.31 7.83
C LEU A 728 8.91 -16.80 7.73
N PRO A 729 8.24 -17.54 6.81
CA PRO A 729 8.58 -18.92 6.56
C PRO A 729 10.04 -19.06 6.12
N HIS A 730 10.81 -19.84 6.87
CA HIS A 730 12.25 -20.04 6.72
C HIS A 730 12.56 -21.53 6.80
N GLY A 731 13.61 -22.02 6.15
CA GLY A 731 14.03 -23.41 6.28
C GLY A 731 14.72 -23.95 5.04
N TYR A 732 15.88 -24.58 5.21
CA TYR A 732 16.62 -25.19 4.12
C TYR A 732 16.12 -26.62 3.88
N ASP A 733 15.09 -26.74 3.05
CA ASP A 733 14.41 -28.03 2.76
C ASP A 733 14.69 -28.56 1.34
N GLY A 734 15.67 -27.98 0.64
CA GLY A 734 16.03 -28.36 -0.73
C GLY A 734 15.08 -27.84 -1.83
N GLN A 735 14.29 -26.81 -1.54
CA GLN A 735 13.30 -26.22 -2.46
C GLN A 735 13.85 -25.08 -3.35
N GLY A 736 15.17 -24.89 -3.36
CA GLY A 736 15.83 -23.84 -4.15
C GLY A 736 15.99 -22.50 -3.41
N PRO A 737 16.57 -21.50 -4.09
CA PRO A 737 17.11 -20.33 -3.42
C PRO A 737 16.10 -19.30 -2.92
N GLU A 738 14.92 -19.20 -3.53
CA GLU A 738 13.87 -18.22 -3.18
C GLU A 738 12.72 -18.84 -2.36
N HIS A 739 12.93 -20.05 -1.82
CA HIS A 739 11.96 -20.75 -0.96
C HIS A 739 12.66 -21.33 0.27
N SER A 740 13.75 -20.71 0.72
CA SER A 740 14.62 -21.24 1.79
C SER A 740 14.90 -20.24 2.88
N SER A 741 15.19 -18.97 2.54
CA SER A 741 15.79 -18.04 3.49
C SER A 741 15.11 -16.68 3.48
N ALA A 742 14.51 -16.37 4.62
CA ALA A 742 14.07 -15.04 5.00
C ALA A 742 15.20 -14.03 5.29
N ARG A 743 16.46 -14.33 4.93
CA ARG A 743 17.63 -13.45 5.13
C ARG A 743 17.82 -13.03 6.59
N LEU A 744 17.85 -14.01 7.51
CA LEU A 744 18.00 -13.78 8.96
C LEU A 744 19.14 -12.80 9.29
N GLU A 745 20.24 -12.88 8.56
CA GLU A 745 21.41 -12.01 8.70
C GLU A 745 21.08 -10.52 8.53
N ARG A 746 20.11 -10.19 7.66
CA ARG A 746 19.72 -8.80 7.38
C ARG A 746 18.92 -8.22 8.54
N TRP A 747 17.99 -9.00 9.09
CA TRP A 747 17.22 -8.59 10.26
C TRP A 747 18.12 -8.42 11.48
N LEU A 748 19.06 -9.33 11.71
CA LEU A 748 20.03 -9.23 12.80
C LEU A 748 21.04 -8.08 12.62
N GLN A 749 21.39 -7.73 11.37
CA GLN A 749 22.23 -6.56 11.10
C GLN A 749 21.53 -5.25 11.51
N LEU A 750 20.21 -5.18 11.34
CA LEU A 750 19.40 -4.01 11.73
C LEU A 750 19.14 -3.92 13.24
N CYS A 751 19.47 -4.96 14.01
CA CYS A 751 19.18 -5.01 15.44
C CYS A 751 20.15 -4.14 16.23
N SER A 752 19.63 -3.10 16.87
CA SER A 752 20.37 -2.22 17.79
C SER A 752 19.41 -1.62 18.81
N GLU A 753 19.91 -1.23 19.99
CA GLU A 753 19.13 -0.49 21.01
C GLU A 753 17.78 -1.13 21.40
N HIS A 754 17.67 -2.47 21.31
CA HIS A 754 16.45 -3.23 21.56
C HIS A 754 15.28 -2.82 20.65
N ASN A 755 15.57 -2.40 19.43
CA ASN A 755 14.58 -1.90 18.46
C ASN A 755 13.57 -2.96 17.99
N MET A 756 13.98 -4.23 17.90
CA MET A 756 13.15 -5.35 17.44
C MET A 756 13.35 -6.59 18.31
N GLN A 757 12.56 -7.62 18.03
CA GLN A 757 12.71 -8.95 18.62
C GLN A 757 12.82 -9.97 17.51
N ILE A 758 13.91 -10.74 17.48
CA ILE A 758 14.16 -11.75 16.44
C ILE A 758 14.11 -13.11 17.11
N VAL A 759 13.17 -13.96 16.67
CA VAL A 759 12.98 -15.31 17.21
C VAL A 759 12.93 -16.35 16.10
N MET A 760 13.43 -17.55 16.38
CA MET A 760 13.42 -18.68 15.46
C MET A 760 12.97 -19.94 16.21
N PRO A 761 11.65 -20.09 16.44
CA PRO A 761 11.17 -21.11 17.36
C PRO A 761 11.36 -22.54 16.82
N SER A 762 11.62 -23.50 17.70
CA SER A 762 11.84 -24.91 17.31
C SER A 762 10.74 -25.88 17.74
N GLU A 763 9.82 -25.48 18.62
CA GLU A 763 8.72 -26.31 19.15
C GLU A 763 7.37 -25.57 19.10
N ALA A 764 6.26 -26.29 18.97
CA ALA A 764 4.92 -25.70 18.83
C ALA A 764 4.52 -24.80 20.02
N ALA A 765 4.86 -25.17 21.26
CA ALA A 765 4.55 -24.37 22.45
C ALA A 765 5.18 -22.96 22.41
N GLN A 766 6.37 -22.83 21.80
CA GLN A 766 7.05 -21.55 21.70
C GLN A 766 6.28 -20.56 20.80
N MET A 767 5.64 -21.04 19.74
CA MET A 767 4.74 -20.23 18.90
C MET A 767 3.53 -19.71 19.70
N PHE A 768 2.91 -20.57 20.52
CA PHE A 768 1.81 -20.16 21.39
C PHE A 768 2.23 -19.07 22.38
N HIS A 769 3.34 -19.27 23.08
CA HIS A 769 3.82 -18.33 24.09
C HIS A 769 4.27 -17.01 23.48
N ILE A 770 5.01 -17.02 22.36
CA ILE A 770 5.56 -15.79 21.79
C ILE A 770 4.47 -14.86 21.27
N LEU A 771 3.42 -15.40 20.65
CA LEU A 771 2.28 -14.62 20.16
C LEU A 771 1.53 -13.96 21.31
N ARG A 772 1.31 -14.69 22.42
CA ARG A 772 0.66 -14.15 23.62
C ARG A 772 1.55 -13.13 24.32
N ARG A 773 2.85 -13.41 24.45
CA ARG A 773 3.86 -12.51 25.05
C ARG A 773 3.95 -11.16 24.34
N GLN A 774 3.68 -11.11 23.04
CA GLN A 774 3.70 -9.87 22.25
C GLN A 774 2.60 -8.88 22.66
N VAL A 775 1.44 -9.38 23.12
CA VAL A 775 0.32 -8.53 23.55
C VAL A 775 0.31 -8.32 25.06
N LEU A 776 0.53 -9.40 25.82
CA LEU A 776 0.38 -9.42 27.28
C LEU A 776 1.39 -8.52 27.98
N ARG A 777 2.62 -8.41 27.45
CA ARG A 777 3.60 -7.44 27.97
C ARG A 777 3.13 -6.02 27.71
N SER A 778 3.56 -5.12 28.59
CA SER A 778 3.49 -3.68 28.35
C SER A 778 4.60 -3.20 27.40
N TYR A 779 5.08 -4.06 26.51
CA TYR A 779 6.17 -3.79 25.57
C TYR A 779 5.68 -3.83 24.12
N ARG A 780 5.96 -2.79 23.33
CA ARG A 780 5.58 -2.70 21.91
C ARG A 780 6.78 -2.42 21.02
N LYS A 781 7.46 -3.50 20.67
CA LYS A 781 8.47 -3.54 19.60
C LYS A 781 8.07 -4.54 18.52
N PRO A 782 8.50 -4.35 17.28
CA PRO A 782 8.30 -5.35 16.24
C PRO A 782 8.85 -6.71 16.65
N LEU A 783 8.10 -7.76 16.31
CA LEU A 783 8.46 -9.16 16.55
C LEU A 783 8.61 -9.86 15.21
N VAL A 784 9.77 -10.42 14.92
CA VAL A 784 10.07 -11.12 13.67
C VAL A 784 10.29 -12.59 13.98
N ILE A 785 9.39 -13.43 13.46
CA ILE A 785 9.37 -14.87 13.69
C ILE A 785 9.84 -15.60 12.44
N PHE A 786 10.97 -16.27 12.53
CA PHE A 786 11.47 -17.19 11.50
C PHE A 786 10.84 -18.55 11.73
N MET A 787 9.74 -18.81 11.02
CA MET A 787 8.92 -20.00 11.20
C MET A 787 9.38 -21.12 10.26
N SER A 788 9.73 -22.29 10.79
CA SER A 788 10.05 -23.42 9.91
C SER A 788 8.83 -23.91 9.13
N LYS A 789 9.03 -24.17 7.84
CA LYS A 789 8.04 -24.85 6.98
C LYS A 789 7.89 -26.32 7.33
N ARG A 790 9.02 -27.02 7.56
CA ARG A 790 9.08 -28.45 7.89
C ARG A 790 8.43 -28.76 9.24
N LEU A 791 8.67 -27.91 10.25
CA LEU A 791 8.21 -28.17 11.62
C LEU A 791 6.68 -28.12 11.78
N LEU A 792 5.96 -27.50 10.85
CA LEU A 792 4.49 -27.47 10.86
C LEU A 792 3.83 -28.86 10.93
N ARG A 793 4.50 -29.90 10.43
CA ARG A 793 4.01 -31.28 10.42
C ARG A 793 5.00 -32.30 10.99
N PHE A 794 6.13 -31.84 11.53
CA PHE A 794 7.16 -32.72 12.06
C PHE A 794 6.79 -33.14 13.49
N LYS A 795 6.65 -34.45 13.71
CA LYS A 795 6.09 -35.00 14.96
C LYS A 795 6.88 -34.59 16.19
N ASP A 796 8.22 -34.60 16.11
CA ASP A 796 9.08 -34.30 17.25
C ASP A 796 9.10 -32.80 17.60
N SER A 797 8.52 -31.93 16.76
CA SER A 797 8.34 -30.51 17.07
C SER A 797 6.95 -30.15 17.59
N MET A 798 6.07 -31.14 17.73
CA MET A 798 4.80 -30.98 18.43
C MET A 798 5.06 -30.98 19.94
N SER A 799 4.25 -30.24 20.70
CA SER A 799 4.45 -30.07 22.14
C SER A 799 3.33 -30.74 22.93
N PRO A 800 3.60 -31.41 24.07
CA PRO A 800 2.57 -31.93 24.95
C PRO A 800 1.69 -30.80 25.49
N ILE A 801 0.43 -31.10 25.81
CA ILE A 801 -0.53 -30.10 26.33
C ILE A 801 0.00 -29.38 27.59
N ALA A 802 0.79 -30.07 28.41
CA ALA A 802 1.41 -29.52 29.61
C ALA A 802 2.28 -28.28 29.33
N ASP A 803 2.88 -28.18 28.15
CA ASP A 803 3.71 -27.03 27.79
C ASP A 803 2.87 -25.77 27.50
N PHE A 804 1.55 -25.88 27.36
CA PHE A 804 0.63 -24.76 27.11
C PHE A 804 -0.12 -24.33 28.39
N MET A 805 0.09 -25.03 29.50
CA MET A 805 -0.69 -24.89 30.72
C MET A 805 -0.18 -23.78 31.65
N GLU A 806 -0.97 -23.40 32.65
CA GLU A 806 -0.55 -22.47 33.71
C GLU A 806 0.82 -22.84 34.30
N GLY A 807 1.63 -21.83 34.59
CA GLY A 807 3.02 -21.98 35.02
C GLY A 807 4.03 -22.07 33.87
N THR A 808 3.60 -22.13 32.60
CA THR A 808 4.52 -22.14 31.45
C THR A 808 4.65 -20.77 30.77
N THR A 809 5.79 -20.57 30.12
CA THR A 809 6.14 -19.33 29.40
C THR A 809 7.08 -19.60 28.23
N PHE A 810 7.28 -18.57 27.40
CA PHE A 810 8.27 -18.60 26.33
C PHE A 810 9.67 -18.79 26.91
N ARG A 811 10.41 -19.78 26.40
CA ARG A 811 11.80 -20.06 26.77
C ARG A 811 12.75 -19.42 25.76
N PRO A 812 13.52 -18.36 26.11
CA PRO A 812 14.47 -17.73 25.17
C PRO A 812 15.61 -18.67 24.74
N VAL A 813 15.98 -19.58 25.63
CA VAL A 813 16.95 -20.67 25.40
C VAL A 813 16.33 -21.96 25.89
N ILE A 814 16.47 -23.04 25.12
CA ILE A 814 16.05 -24.39 25.54
C ILE A 814 17.30 -25.26 25.63
N GLY A 815 17.55 -25.78 26.83
CA GLY A 815 18.67 -26.67 27.11
C GLY A 815 18.59 -28.02 26.37
N ASP A 816 19.64 -28.81 26.55
CA ASP A 816 19.71 -30.16 26.01
C ASP A 816 18.69 -31.09 26.67
N THR A 817 18.06 -31.94 25.87
CA THR A 817 16.96 -32.81 26.28
C THR A 817 17.43 -34.15 26.83
N LEU A 818 18.70 -34.52 26.62
CA LEU A 818 19.26 -35.77 27.17
C LEU A 818 19.52 -35.66 28.68
N GLN A 819 18.98 -36.64 29.41
CA GLN A 819 19.34 -36.89 30.80
C GLN A 819 20.62 -37.72 30.85
N ARG A 820 21.67 -37.19 31.48
CA ARG A 820 22.98 -37.85 31.64
C ARG A 820 23.22 -38.20 33.10
N ALA A 821 24.04 -39.22 33.33
CA ALA A 821 24.55 -39.53 34.65
C ALA A 821 25.56 -38.46 35.14
N ASP A 822 26.36 -37.91 34.22
CA ASP A 822 27.33 -36.84 34.49
C ASP A 822 27.36 -35.85 33.32
N ASN A 823 27.04 -34.57 33.55
CA ASN A 823 27.19 -33.53 32.53
C ASN A 823 28.65 -33.08 32.36
N GLY A 824 29.56 -33.49 33.26
CA GLY A 824 31.00 -33.26 33.16
C GLY A 824 31.68 -34.07 32.05
N SER A 825 31.02 -35.08 31.47
CA SER A 825 31.54 -35.81 30.30
C SER A 825 31.45 -35.02 28.99
N VAL A 826 30.60 -33.99 28.95
CA VAL A 826 30.35 -33.20 27.74
C VAL A 826 31.61 -32.42 27.35
N ARG A 827 32.12 -32.68 26.14
CA ARG A 827 33.30 -32.04 25.56
C ARG A 827 32.94 -30.86 24.66
N ARG A 828 31.76 -30.88 24.04
CA ARG A 828 31.28 -29.83 23.13
C ARG A 828 29.83 -29.48 23.44
N VAL A 829 29.53 -28.19 23.50
CA VAL A 829 28.15 -27.69 23.46
C VAL A 829 27.88 -27.10 22.07
N ILE A 830 26.92 -27.66 21.35
CA ILE A 830 26.44 -27.13 20.08
C ILE A 830 25.27 -26.19 20.37
N MET A 831 25.42 -24.91 20.04
CA MET A 831 24.33 -23.93 20.04
C MET A 831 23.76 -23.81 18.63
N CYS A 832 22.44 -23.84 18.50
CA CYS A 832 21.74 -23.69 17.21
C CYS A 832 20.38 -23.01 17.37
N ALA A 833 19.70 -22.72 16.26
CA ALA A 833 18.35 -22.16 16.26
C ALA A 833 17.48 -22.83 15.18
N GLY A 834 16.18 -22.93 15.45
CA GLY A 834 15.21 -23.49 14.50
C GLY A 834 15.41 -24.98 14.18
N GLN A 835 15.09 -25.36 12.95
CA GLN A 835 14.89 -26.77 12.57
C GLN A 835 16.15 -27.62 12.55
N VAL A 836 17.34 -27.02 12.42
CA VAL A 836 18.62 -27.75 12.37
C VAL A 836 18.88 -28.55 13.65
N TYR A 837 18.27 -28.15 14.77
CA TYR A 837 18.28 -28.92 16.02
C TYR A 837 17.90 -30.39 15.81
N TYR A 838 16.85 -30.66 15.04
CA TYR A 838 16.35 -32.03 14.87
C TYR A 838 17.31 -32.89 14.03
N ASP A 839 17.99 -32.29 13.05
CA ASP A 839 18.99 -33.00 12.25
C ASP A 839 20.26 -33.27 13.08
N LEU A 840 20.67 -32.33 13.95
CA LEU A 840 21.78 -32.49 14.89
C LEU A 840 21.49 -33.54 15.96
N ALA A 841 20.31 -33.49 16.58
CA ALA A 841 19.89 -34.43 17.62
C ALA A 841 19.84 -35.86 17.08
N LYS A 842 19.20 -36.05 15.92
CA LYS A 842 19.17 -37.35 15.24
C LYS A 842 20.57 -37.86 14.92
N ALA A 843 21.43 -37.02 14.34
CA ALA A 843 22.78 -37.42 13.97
C ALA A 843 23.68 -37.70 15.20
N ARG A 844 23.47 -37.00 16.32
CA ARG A 844 24.16 -37.27 17.59
C ARG A 844 23.78 -38.66 18.11
N ASP A 845 22.49 -38.99 18.09
CA ASP A 845 21.97 -40.26 18.60
C ASP A 845 22.43 -41.43 17.70
N GLU A 846 22.40 -41.28 16.37
CA GLU A 846 22.90 -42.27 15.41
C GLU A 846 24.41 -42.55 15.57
N ARG A 847 25.18 -41.59 16.08
CA ARG A 847 26.64 -41.73 16.31
C ARG A 847 26.98 -42.13 17.75
N GLY A 848 26.00 -42.28 18.64
CA GLY A 848 26.23 -42.62 20.04
C GLY A 848 27.00 -41.54 20.83
N LEU A 849 26.87 -40.26 20.44
CA LEU A 849 27.62 -39.14 21.05
C LEU A 849 26.84 -38.44 22.19
N GLY A 850 25.91 -39.15 22.82
CA GLY A 850 25.04 -38.60 23.86
C GLY A 850 25.82 -38.03 25.04
N ASP A 851 26.87 -38.71 25.50
CA ASP A 851 27.66 -38.28 26.66
C ASP A 851 28.66 -37.16 26.35
N ASP A 852 29.07 -37.04 25.08
CA ASP A 852 30.12 -36.11 24.64
C ASP A 852 29.59 -34.75 24.18
N VAL A 853 28.37 -34.72 23.63
CA VAL A 853 27.81 -33.54 22.92
C VAL A 853 26.46 -33.14 23.49
N ALA A 854 26.39 -31.92 24.01
CA ALA A 854 25.13 -31.27 24.35
C ALA A 854 24.65 -30.36 23.22
N ILE A 855 23.33 -30.27 23.00
CA ILE A 855 22.74 -29.39 21.99
C ILE A 855 21.79 -28.41 22.68
N VAL A 856 22.07 -27.11 22.58
CA VAL A 856 21.31 -26.02 23.19
C VAL A 856 20.68 -25.16 22.09
N ARG A 857 19.39 -24.85 22.24
CA ARG A 857 18.62 -24.07 21.26
C ARG A 857 18.47 -22.63 21.71
N VAL A 858 18.79 -21.70 20.82
CA VAL A 858 18.59 -20.26 21.03
C VAL A 858 17.34 -19.84 20.27
N GLU A 859 16.22 -19.78 20.98
CA GLU A 859 14.91 -19.47 20.41
C GLU A 859 14.74 -17.97 20.14
N GLN A 860 15.37 -17.12 20.97
CA GLN A 860 15.42 -15.67 20.78
C GLN A 860 16.85 -15.22 20.46
N LEU A 861 17.05 -14.74 19.24
CA LEU A 861 18.36 -14.29 18.73
C LEU A 861 18.64 -12.81 19.03
N TYR A 862 17.58 -12.01 19.19
CA TYR A 862 17.67 -10.61 19.59
C TYR A 862 16.41 -10.13 20.35
N PRO A 863 16.54 -9.33 21.42
CA PRO A 863 17.75 -9.13 22.22
C PRO A 863 18.31 -10.47 22.71
N PHE A 864 19.63 -10.61 22.76
CA PHE A 864 20.26 -11.90 23.05
C PHE A 864 20.13 -12.26 24.55
N PRO A 865 19.64 -13.47 24.89
CA PRO A 865 19.34 -13.88 26.26
C PRO A 865 20.61 -14.38 26.99
N TYR A 866 21.48 -13.45 27.39
CA TYR A 866 22.75 -13.79 28.05
C TYR A 866 22.56 -14.63 29.32
N ALA A 867 21.67 -14.21 30.22
CA ALA A 867 21.48 -14.88 31.51
C ALA A 867 21.00 -16.34 31.33
N GLU A 868 20.04 -16.56 30.44
CA GLU A 868 19.52 -17.88 30.13
C GLU A 868 20.56 -18.75 29.41
N ALA A 869 21.32 -18.18 28.48
CA ALA A 869 22.39 -18.90 27.79
C ALA A 869 23.53 -19.29 28.74
N GLU A 870 23.96 -18.39 29.62
CA GLU A 870 24.98 -18.66 30.65
C GLU A 870 24.52 -19.77 31.61
N ALA A 871 23.26 -19.72 32.06
CA ALA A 871 22.70 -20.72 32.95
C ALA A 871 22.67 -22.12 32.31
N GLU A 872 22.36 -22.22 31.02
CA GLU A 872 22.40 -23.49 30.29
C GLU A 872 23.83 -23.99 30.07
N LEU A 873 24.76 -23.11 29.68
CA LEU A 873 26.17 -23.47 29.48
C LEU A 873 26.87 -23.89 30.79
N ALA A 874 26.48 -23.31 31.92
CA ALA A 874 27.03 -23.64 33.23
C ALA A 874 26.81 -25.11 33.63
N LYS A 875 25.80 -25.77 33.05
CA LYS A 875 25.52 -27.21 33.28
C LYS A 875 26.61 -28.13 32.73
N PHE A 876 27.45 -27.65 31.80
CA PHE A 876 28.50 -28.43 31.13
C PHE A 876 29.89 -27.86 31.46
N PRO A 877 30.38 -28.04 32.70
CA PRO A 877 31.56 -27.32 33.21
C PRO A 877 32.87 -27.65 32.47
N ASN A 878 32.99 -28.85 31.90
CA ASN A 878 34.20 -29.37 31.25
C ASN A 878 34.18 -29.24 29.71
N ALA A 879 33.14 -28.63 29.13
CA ALA A 879 33.06 -28.47 27.68
C ALA A 879 34.22 -27.61 27.16
N ALA A 880 35.06 -28.18 26.30
CA ALA A 880 36.21 -27.51 25.71
C ALA A 880 35.84 -26.58 24.53
N GLU A 881 34.65 -26.74 23.96
CA GLU A 881 34.21 -25.98 22.79
C GLU A 881 32.72 -25.60 22.86
N ILE A 882 32.42 -24.36 22.46
CA ILE A 882 31.08 -23.90 22.08
C ILE A 882 31.06 -23.79 20.56
N LEU A 883 30.21 -24.58 19.91
CA LEU A 883 30.08 -24.60 18.45
C LEU A 883 28.73 -24.00 18.05
N TRP A 884 28.71 -23.04 17.14
CA TRP A 884 27.46 -22.59 16.50
C TRP A 884 27.18 -23.44 15.26
N ALA A 885 26.04 -24.11 15.25
CA ALA A 885 25.57 -24.88 14.10
C ALA A 885 24.35 -24.22 13.45
N GLN A 886 24.39 -24.01 12.14
CA GLN A 886 23.29 -23.42 11.37
C GLN A 886 23.16 -24.02 9.98
N GLU A 887 21.94 -24.08 9.45
CA GLU A 887 21.69 -24.58 8.10
C GLU A 887 22.04 -23.55 7.01
N GLU A 888 22.01 -22.27 7.34
CA GLU A 888 22.31 -21.18 6.43
C GLU A 888 23.80 -21.15 6.05
N PRO A 889 24.15 -20.66 4.84
CA PRO A 889 25.53 -20.36 4.46
C PRO A 889 26.26 -19.50 5.49
N LYS A 890 27.58 -19.66 5.62
CA LYS A 890 28.40 -18.94 6.61
C LYS A 890 28.29 -17.42 6.57
N ASN A 891 27.98 -16.85 5.40
CA ASN A 891 27.76 -15.40 5.23
C ASN A 891 26.31 -14.96 5.47
N GLN A 892 25.44 -15.88 5.86
CA GLN A 892 24.01 -15.71 6.12
C GLN A 892 23.68 -16.26 7.51
N GLY A 893 22.41 -16.26 7.88
CA GLY A 893 21.97 -16.76 9.18
C GLY A 893 22.53 -15.91 10.34
N ALA A 894 22.70 -16.52 11.51
CA ALA A 894 23.06 -15.78 12.72
C ALA A 894 24.57 -15.65 12.95
N TRP A 895 25.42 -16.41 12.25
CA TRP A 895 26.84 -16.56 12.59
C TRP A 895 27.58 -15.24 12.83
N TYR A 896 27.64 -14.35 11.83
CA TYR A 896 28.38 -13.09 11.99
C TYR A 896 27.80 -12.18 13.09
N GLN A 897 26.49 -12.23 13.31
CA GLN A 897 25.82 -11.33 14.27
C GLN A 897 25.75 -11.90 15.68
N THR A 898 26.06 -13.19 15.88
CA THR A 898 26.05 -13.83 17.20
C THR A 898 27.44 -14.26 17.66
N ARG A 899 28.43 -14.34 16.77
CA ARG A 899 29.80 -14.75 17.10
C ARG A 899 30.37 -14.03 18.33
N HIS A 900 30.29 -12.70 18.37
CA HIS A 900 30.80 -11.91 19.51
C HIS A 900 30.07 -12.23 20.83
N ARG A 901 28.80 -12.64 20.75
CA ARG A 901 28.00 -13.04 21.91
C ARG A 901 28.45 -14.40 22.43
N LEU A 902 28.73 -15.35 21.54
CA LEU A 902 29.30 -16.65 21.88
C LEU A 902 30.72 -16.51 22.47
N GLU A 903 31.54 -15.62 21.91
CA GLU A 903 32.86 -15.30 22.46
C GLU A 903 32.76 -14.67 23.86
N THR A 904 31.70 -13.90 24.13
CA THR A 904 31.42 -13.36 25.48
C THR A 904 31.00 -14.46 26.47
N LEU A 905 30.22 -15.44 26.01
CA LEU A 905 29.77 -16.58 26.83
C LEU A 905 30.87 -17.60 27.11
N ALA A 906 31.89 -17.68 26.25
CA ALA A 906 32.95 -18.66 26.34
C ALA A 906 33.85 -18.42 27.56
N LYS A 907 34.19 -19.49 28.28
CA LYS A 907 35.16 -19.44 29.38
C LYS A 907 36.59 -19.29 28.81
N ASN A 908 37.51 -18.76 29.62
CA ASN A 908 38.93 -18.67 29.25
C ASN A 908 39.48 -20.03 28.81
N GLY A 909 40.02 -20.10 27.58
CA GLY A 909 40.56 -21.33 26.98
C GLY A 909 39.52 -22.19 26.24
N GLN A 910 38.23 -21.88 26.34
CA GLN A 910 37.18 -22.54 25.59
C GLN A 910 37.15 -22.03 24.15
N LYS A 911 37.11 -22.95 23.18
CA LYS A 911 37.09 -22.60 21.75
C LYS A 911 35.68 -22.23 21.30
N VAL A 912 35.54 -21.18 20.50
CA VAL A 912 34.30 -20.88 19.75
C VAL A 912 34.48 -21.27 18.29
N SER A 913 33.58 -22.09 17.75
CA SER A 913 33.66 -22.58 16.37
C SER A 913 32.32 -22.56 15.64
N TYR A 914 32.36 -22.90 14.35
CA TYR A 914 31.23 -22.82 13.43
C TYR A 914 31.13 -24.13 12.64
N ALA A 915 29.91 -24.65 12.50
CA ALA A 915 29.55 -25.64 11.50
C ALA A 915 28.31 -25.18 10.72
N GLY A 916 28.35 -25.27 9.40
CA GLY A 916 27.24 -24.84 8.56
C GLY A 916 27.62 -24.89 7.08
N ARG A 917 26.70 -24.43 6.21
CA ARG A 917 26.97 -24.42 4.76
C ARG A 917 28.11 -23.45 4.43
N PRO A 918 28.91 -23.72 3.37
CA PRO A 918 29.92 -22.76 2.89
C PRO A 918 29.23 -21.47 2.45
N ALA A 919 29.96 -20.35 2.51
CA ALA A 919 29.43 -19.06 2.06
C ALA A 919 29.00 -19.11 0.58
N SER A 920 27.89 -18.47 0.26
CA SER A 920 27.34 -18.41 -1.10
C SER A 920 26.61 -17.10 -1.36
N ALA A 921 26.62 -16.66 -2.62
CA ALA A 921 25.86 -15.49 -3.06
C ALA A 921 24.35 -15.77 -3.08
N SER A 922 23.96 -16.93 -3.61
CA SER A 922 22.58 -17.42 -3.56
C SER A 922 22.27 -18.03 -2.18
N PRO A 923 21.04 -17.87 -1.64
CA PRO A 923 20.69 -18.38 -0.32
C PRO A 923 20.86 -19.89 -0.17
N ALA A 924 20.42 -20.66 -1.17
CA ALA A 924 20.49 -22.11 -1.18
C ALA A 924 20.84 -22.63 -2.58
N VAL A 925 21.22 -23.91 -2.67
CA VAL A 925 21.45 -24.58 -3.95
C VAL A 925 20.12 -25.00 -4.58
N GLY A 926 20.04 -24.97 -5.91
CA GLY A 926 18.84 -25.41 -6.66
C GLY A 926 18.68 -26.92 -6.81
N TYR A 927 19.72 -27.71 -6.52
CA TYR A 927 19.72 -29.17 -6.69
C TYR A 927 19.61 -29.90 -5.35
N ALA A 928 18.58 -30.74 -5.21
CA ALA A 928 18.33 -31.51 -3.98
C ALA A 928 19.52 -32.42 -3.58
N SER A 929 20.20 -33.03 -4.55
CA SER A 929 21.38 -33.87 -4.28
C SER A 929 22.51 -33.08 -3.61
N LYS A 930 22.79 -31.86 -4.09
CA LYS A 930 23.79 -30.96 -3.52
C LYS A 930 23.33 -30.44 -2.15
N HIS A 931 22.04 -30.15 -1.98
CA HIS A 931 21.47 -29.74 -0.71
C HIS A 931 21.69 -30.81 0.37
N ASN A 932 21.39 -32.07 0.05
CA ASN A 932 21.59 -33.22 0.95
C ASN A 932 23.07 -33.45 1.27
N ALA A 933 23.96 -33.33 0.28
CA ALA A 933 25.40 -33.44 0.50
C ALA A 933 25.93 -32.36 1.45
N GLN A 934 25.42 -31.12 1.31
CA GLN A 934 25.78 -30.02 2.21
C GLN A 934 25.25 -30.22 3.63
N LEU A 935 24.02 -30.74 3.80
CA LEU A 935 23.50 -31.08 5.12
C LEU A 935 24.35 -32.17 5.78
N LYS A 936 24.71 -33.21 5.03
CA LYS A 936 25.59 -34.27 5.53
C LYS A 936 26.95 -33.72 5.99
N GLN A 937 27.58 -32.85 5.20
CA GLN A 937 28.85 -32.22 5.57
C GLN A 937 28.72 -31.35 6.83
N LEU A 938 27.66 -30.55 6.94
CA LEU A 938 27.38 -29.76 8.15
C LEU A 938 27.31 -30.65 9.39
N LEU A 939 26.58 -31.76 9.32
CA LEU A 939 26.44 -32.70 10.44
C LEU A 939 27.75 -33.42 10.76
N GLU A 940 28.56 -33.73 9.75
CA GLU A 940 29.92 -34.24 9.92
C GLU A 940 30.80 -33.23 10.68
N ASP A 941 30.84 -31.97 10.24
CA ASP A 941 31.63 -30.91 10.86
C ASP A 941 31.18 -30.62 12.30
N ALA A 942 29.86 -30.58 12.54
CA ALA A 942 29.27 -30.26 13.84
C ALA A 942 29.53 -31.34 14.90
N LEU A 943 29.60 -32.62 14.51
CA LEU A 943 29.70 -33.76 15.42
C LEU A 943 31.07 -34.45 15.40
N ASN A 944 32.02 -33.98 14.60
CA ASN A 944 33.39 -34.51 14.65
C ASN A 944 34.15 -33.97 15.87
N LEU A 945 34.59 -34.89 16.75
CA LEU A 945 35.31 -34.58 17.99
C LEU A 945 36.83 -34.77 17.87
N ASP A 946 37.34 -35.11 16.68
CA ASP A 946 38.77 -35.28 16.42
C ASP A 946 39.53 -33.98 16.76
N GLY A 947 40.53 -34.08 17.62
CA GLY A 947 41.34 -32.94 18.07
C GLY A 947 40.82 -32.19 19.30
N LEU A 948 39.66 -32.56 19.87
CA LEU A 948 39.22 -32.07 21.18
C LEU A 948 39.69 -33.01 22.30
N ALA A 949 40.76 -32.63 22.99
CA ALA A 949 41.18 -33.31 24.21
C ALA A 949 40.17 -33.06 25.34
N ALA A 950 39.87 -34.08 26.15
CA ALA A 950 39.09 -33.91 27.36
C ALA A 950 39.86 -32.98 28.33
N HIS A 951 39.25 -31.87 28.75
CA HIS A 951 39.83 -31.04 29.81
C HIS A 951 39.93 -31.89 31.09
N GLN A 952 41.12 -31.98 31.68
CA GLN A 952 41.30 -32.67 32.95
C GLN A 952 40.39 -32.05 34.01
N ALA A 953 39.59 -32.90 34.67
CA ALA A 953 38.72 -32.51 35.77
C ALA A 953 39.53 -31.79 36.85
N VAL A 954 39.25 -30.49 37.06
CA VAL A 954 39.73 -29.79 38.24
C VAL A 954 38.82 -30.24 39.41
N PRO A 955 39.35 -30.84 40.48
CA PRO A 955 38.52 -31.32 41.56
C PRO A 955 37.80 -30.15 42.23
N VAL A 956 36.47 -30.21 42.24
CA VAL A 956 35.61 -29.31 43.00
C VAL A 956 35.81 -29.65 44.48
N ALA A 957 36.39 -28.74 45.25
CA ALA A 957 36.46 -28.87 46.70
C ALA A 957 35.04 -28.87 47.30
N PRO A 958 34.76 -29.66 48.35
CA PRO A 958 33.43 -29.74 48.93
C PRO A 958 33.00 -28.36 49.46
N VAL A 959 31.81 -27.92 49.04
CA VAL A 959 31.15 -26.71 49.54
C VAL A 959 30.85 -26.95 51.03
N ALA A 960 31.62 -26.32 51.90
CA ALA A 960 31.23 -26.12 53.29
C ALA A 960 30.03 -25.15 53.30
N GLU A 961 28.99 -25.49 54.06
CA GLU A 961 27.87 -24.59 54.36
C GLU A 961 28.40 -23.26 54.89
N ALA A 962 28.42 -22.24 54.03
CA ALA A 962 28.68 -20.86 54.41
C ALA A 962 27.35 -20.11 54.39
N GLN A 963 26.95 -19.65 55.58
CA GLN A 963 25.86 -18.70 55.79
C GLN A 963 26.03 -17.47 54.87
N PRO A 964 24.93 -16.84 54.43
CA PRO A 964 25.00 -15.72 53.50
C PRO A 964 25.64 -14.51 54.20
N GLN A 965 26.92 -14.26 53.92
CA GLN A 965 27.50 -12.94 54.13
C GLN A 965 27.07 -12.06 52.96
N ILE A 966 26.14 -11.16 53.26
CA ILE A 966 25.82 -10.00 52.45
C ILE A 966 27.13 -9.22 52.24
N ARG A 967 27.65 -9.23 51.01
CA ARG A 967 28.62 -8.22 50.59
C ARG A 967 27.83 -6.95 50.31
N GLU A 968 28.00 -5.97 51.19
CA GLU A 968 27.63 -4.59 50.91
C GLU A 968 28.29 -4.17 49.59
N ILE A 969 27.47 -3.87 48.60
CA ILE A 969 27.88 -3.12 47.42
C ILE A 969 28.11 -1.69 47.92
N SER A 970 29.35 -1.24 47.88
CA SER A 970 29.71 0.16 48.14
C SER A 970 28.89 1.09 47.23
N PRO A 971 28.21 2.12 47.75
CA PRO A 971 27.39 3.04 46.97
C PRO A 971 28.29 4.01 46.21
N ALA A 972 28.83 3.58 45.07
CA ALA A 972 29.64 4.43 44.20
C ALA A 972 29.39 4.21 42.68
N ALA A 973 28.36 3.44 42.30
CA ALA A 973 28.00 3.24 40.90
C ALA A 973 26.55 3.67 40.56
N GLU A 974 25.79 4.20 41.52
CA GLU A 974 24.38 4.60 41.36
C GLU A 974 24.11 6.10 41.54
N ALA A 975 25.14 6.95 41.44
CA ALA A 975 25.02 8.41 41.56
C ALA A 975 25.59 9.16 40.35
N ALA A 976 25.25 8.74 39.13
CA ALA A 976 25.62 9.45 37.89
C ALA A 976 24.44 9.67 36.93
N ALA A 977 23.19 9.58 37.40
CA ALA A 977 21.99 9.81 36.57
C ALA A 977 21.03 10.89 37.11
N ALA A 978 21.45 11.69 38.10
CA ALA A 978 20.63 12.79 38.60
C ALA A 978 21.49 13.97 39.10
N ALA A 979 21.83 14.91 38.21
CA ALA A 979 22.21 16.26 38.59
C ALA A 979 21.87 17.26 37.48
N GLN A 980 21.09 18.29 37.83
CA GLN A 980 20.75 19.44 36.98
C GLN A 980 22.00 20.26 36.62
N PRO A 981 22.00 20.98 35.48
CA PRO A 981 23.19 21.66 34.99
C PRO A 981 23.41 22.98 35.73
N GLN A 982 24.55 23.10 36.43
CA GLN A 982 25.15 24.39 36.75
C GLN A 982 26.23 24.73 35.72
N THR A 983 26.13 25.94 35.19
CA THR A 983 27.02 26.61 34.26
C THR A 983 28.48 26.61 34.73
N LEU A 984 29.40 26.12 33.88
CA LEU A 984 30.83 26.46 33.95
C LEU A 984 31.38 26.70 32.54
N ALA A 985 32.11 27.82 32.44
CA ALA A 985 32.64 28.41 31.22
C ALA A 985 33.70 27.54 30.53
N VAL A 986 33.71 27.57 29.20
CA VAL A 986 34.75 26.96 28.35
C VAL A 986 35.84 28.02 28.08
N PRO A 987 37.14 27.71 28.24
CA PRO A 987 38.22 28.61 27.87
C PRO A 987 38.52 28.57 26.37
N GLU A 988 38.90 29.72 25.82
CA GLU A 988 39.30 29.94 24.41
C GLU A 988 40.51 29.10 23.98
N PRO A 989 40.61 28.70 22.69
CA PRO A 989 41.81 28.08 22.15
C PRO A 989 42.82 29.16 21.71
N GLN A 990 43.96 29.23 22.40
CA GLN A 990 45.13 29.97 21.95
C GLN A 990 45.91 29.16 20.91
N ALA A 991 46.05 29.73 19.71
CA ALA A 991 46.97 29.29 18.67
C ALA A 991 48.25 30.13 18.74
N GLU A 992 49.41 29.49 18.62
CA GLU A 992 50.71 30.18 18.51
C GLU A 992 51.73 29.34 17.69
N PRO A 993 52.82 29.93 17.15
CA PRO A 993 52.95 30.16 15.70
C PRO A 993 54.26 29.62 15.08
N VAL A 994 54.39 29.71 13.74
CA VAL A 994 55.67 29.58 13.01
C VAL A 994 55.76 30.65 11.90
N PRO A 995 56.93 31.26 11.59
CA PRO A 995 57.05 32.69 11.27
C PRO A 995 57.31 33.07 9.80
N GLN A 996 57.32 34.40 9.61
CA GLN A 996 57.28 35.28 8.42
C GLN A 996 58.51 35.30 7.47
N ALA A 997 58.26 35.75 6.22
CA ALA A 997 58.95 36.88 5.55
C ALA A 997 58.09 37.35 4.33
N ALA A 998 57.45 38.54 4.33
CA ALA A 998 57.92 39.86 3.84
C ALA A 998 58.07 39.92 2.28
N VAL A 999 57.50 40.82 1.46
CA VAL A 999 57.36 42.31 1.50
C VAL A 999 56.25 42.79 0.51
N GLN A 1000 55.67 43.97 0.79
CA GLN A 1000 54.57 44.77 0.18
C GLN A 1000 54.94 45.58 -1.13
N PRO A 1001 54.20 46.64 -1.60
CA PRO A 1001 52.84 46.73 -2.21
C PRO A 1001 52.72 47.77 -3.41
N ALA A 1002 51.46 48.18 -3.74
CA ALA A 1002 50.97 49.48 -4.31
C ALA A 1002 50.65 49.52 -5.84
N THR A 1003 49.64 50.21 -6.41
CA THR A 1003 48.49 51.06 -5.99
C THR A 1003 47.65 51.44 -7.24
N ALA A 1004 46.32 51.59 -7.07
CA ALA A 1004 45.35 52.53 -7.69
C ALA A 1004 45.28 52.80 -9.22
N ALA A 1005 44.05 52.68 -9.80
CA ALA A 1005 43.18 53.79 -10.28
C ALA A 1005 42.23 53.41 -11.46
N GLU A 1006 40.96 53.80 -11.34
CA GLU A 1006 39.92 53.97 -12.40
C GLU A 1006 40.24 55.19 -13.33
N PRO A 1007 39.52 55.55 -14.45
CA PRO A 1007 38.09 55.31 -14.76
C PRO A 1007 37.64 55.12 -16.26
N GLU A 1008 36.34 54.84 -16.41
CA GLU A 1008 35.33 55.20 -17.46
C GLU A 1008 35.63 55.33 -18.98
N LEU A 1009 34.75 54.71 -19.79
CA LEU A 1009 33.87 55.26 -20.87
C LEU A 1009 33.70 54.34 -22.11
N ALA A 1010 32.43 54.07 -22.46
CA ALA A 1010 31.93 53.59 -23.75
C ALA A 1010 31.95 54.74 -24.81
N PRO A 1011 31.67 54.58 -26.14
CA PRO A 1011 30.80 53.59 -26.81
C PRO A 1011 31.25 53.06 -28.21
N ALA A 1012 30.39 52.22 -28.83
CA ALA A 1012 30.48 51.54 -30.14
C ALA A 1012 30.62 52.48 -31.38
N PRO A 1013 30.87 52.04 -32.65
CA PRO A 1013 30.06 51.06 -33.44
C PRO A 1013 30.82 50.13 -34.43
N ALA A 1014 30.07 49.27 -35.14
CA ALA A 1014 30.42 48.26 -36.18
C ALA A 1014 30.89 48.88 -37.54
N PRO A 1015 30.96 48.20 -38.72
CA PRO A 1015 30.88 46.76 -39.12
C PRO A 1015 31.88 46.31 -40.24
N ALA A 1016 31.65 45.12 -40.85
CA ALA A 1016 32.07 44.66 -42.20
C ALA A 1016 33.53 44.14 -42.34
N GLU A 1017 33.93 43.22 -43.23
CA GLU A 1017 33.31 42.42 -44.29
C GLU A 1017 34.39 41.40 -44.79
N THR A 1018 33.96 40.16 -45.06
CA THR A 1018 34.29 39.30 -46.21
C THR A 1018 35.72 38.85 -46.66
N VAL A 1019 35.77 37.54 -46.98
CA VAL A 1019 36.21 36.89 -48.26
C VAL A 1019 37.61 36.20 -48.36
N ARG A 1020 37.50 34.87 -48.63
CA ARG A 1020 38.27 33.95 -49.52
C ARG A 1020 39.75 33.65 -49.20
N GLU A 1021 40.15 32.40 -48.99
CA GLU A 1021 40.33 31.20 -49.86
C GLU A 1021 41.83 30.88 -49.89
N ALA A 1022 42.23 29.67 -49.47
CA ALA A 1022 43.05 28.73 -50.26
C ALA A 1022 43.63 27.60 -49.39
N GLU A 1023 43.21 26.39 -49.76
CA GLU A 1023 43.78 25.04 -49.65
C GLU A 1023 45.15 24.80 -48.97
N ALA A 1024 45.20 23.78 -48.08
CA ALA A 1024 46.00 22.56 -48.30
C ALA A 1024 45.66 21.46 -47.25
N ARG A 1025 45.61 20.22 -47.73
CA ARG A 1025 45.17 18.97 -47.09
C ARG A 1025 46.12 18.48 -45.99
N GLN A 1026 45.60 17.86 -44.92
CA GLN A 1026 45.60 16.39 -44.75
C GLN A 1026 45.01 15.92 -43.40
N THR A 1027 44.17 14.88 -43.52
CA THR A 1027 43.91 13.77 -42.56
C THR A 1027 43.25 14.07 -41.22
N ALA A 1028 41.92 13.95 -41.16
CA ALA A 1028 41.19 12.77 -40.64
C ALA A 1028 39.72 13.15 -40.35
N ALA A 1029 38.80 12.45 -41.00
CA ALA A 1029 37.35 12.67 -40.98
C ALA A 1029 36.67 11.29 -40.82
N PRO A 1030 35.34 11.19 -40.67
CA PRO A 1030 34.48 11.97 -39.77
C PRO A 1030 33.35 11.11 -39.14
N ALA A 1031 32.53 11.75 -38.31
CA ALA A 1031 31.15 11.35 -38.05
C ALA A 1031 30.28 11.54 -39.32
N VAL A 1032 29.31 10.65 -39.58
CA VAL A 1032 28.12 10.96 -40.39
C VAL A 1032 26.86 10.31 -39.79
N SER A 1033 25.79 11.08 -39.94
CA SER A 1033 24.43 11.05 -39.46
C SER A 1033 23.53 9.89 -39.90
N PHE A 1034 22.53 9.65 -39.05
CA PHE A 1034 21.10 9.41 -39.33
C PHE A 1034 20.68 9.39 -40.80
N ALA A 1035 20.64 8.18 -41.36
CA ALA A 1035 19.64 7.73 -42.32
C ALA A 1035 19.73 6.20 -42.36
N GLN A 1036 18.93 5.50 -41.53
CA GLN A 1036 18.54 4.08 -41.64
C GLN A 1036 18.07 3.56 -40.27
N VAL A 1037 16.82 3.81 -39.88
CA VAL A 1037 16.01 2.84 -39.10
C VAL A 1037 14.53 3.12 -39.41
N ALA A 1038 14.13 2.87 -40.65
CA ALA A 1038 12.74 2.75 -41.05
C ALA A 1038 12.71 1.72 -42.17
N GLU A 1039 12.60 0.44 -41.76
CA GLU A 1039 12.20 -0.74 -42.55
C GLU A 1039 12.85 -1.98 -41.92
N MET A 1040 12.21 -2.57 -40.90
CA MET A 1040 12.44 -3.98 -40.53
C MET A 1040 11.35 -4.48 -39.55
N THR A 1041 10.11 -4.43 -40.02
CA THR A 1041 8.99 -5.21 -39.44
C THR A 1041 7.97 -5.48 -40.54
N ALA A 1042 8.26 -6.46 -41.40
CA ALA A 1042 7.27 -7.26 -42.12
C ALA A 1042 7.98 -8.41 -42.87
N GLU A 1043 7.46 -9.62 -42.65
CA GLU A 1043 7.54 -10.81 -43.52
C GLU A 1043 8.90 -11.53 -43.68
N MET A 1044 8.97 -12.74 -43.11
CA MET A 1044 9.25 -13.94 -43.92
C MET A 1044 8.82 -15.21 -43.17
N HIS A 1045 7.72 -15.80 -43.66
CA HIS A 1045 7.26 -17.16 -43.40
C HIS A 1045 7.77 -18.08 -44.54
N ALA A 1046 8.19 -19.31 -44.20
CA ALA A 1046 8.43 -20.50 -45.06
C ALA A 1046 9.58 -20.36 -46.10
N SER A 1047 10.38 -21.37 -46.46
CA SER A 1047 10.27 -22.84 -46.57
C SER A 1047 11.68 -23.48 -46.44
N GLU A 1048 11.89 -24.77 -46.16
CA GLU A 1048 12.16 -25.81 -47.19
C GLU A 1048 12.36 -27.22 -46.55
N ARG A 1049 12.09 -28.28 -47.32
CA ARG A 1049 12.18 -29.72 -47.03
C ARG A 1049 13.17 -30.43 -47.99
N GLU A 1050 13.77 -31.54 -47.50
CA GLU A 1050 14.28 -32.77 -48.19
C GLU A 1050 15.49 -32.60 -49.17
N ASP A 1051 16.52 -33.47 -49.32
CA ASP A 1051 16.74 -34.93 -49.16
C ASP A 1051 18.27 -35.33 -49.16
N VAL A 1052 18.70 -36.31 -48.33
CA VAL A 1052 19.46 -37.61 -48.56
C VAL A 1052 20.81 -37.63 -49.39
N PRO A 1053 21.88 -38.52 -49.19
CA PRO A 1053 21.90 -39.97 -48.81
C PRO A 1053 23.03 -40.61 -47.91
N GLN A 1054 22.72 -41.86 -47.45
CA GLN A 1054 23.51 -43.15 -47.37
C GLN A 1054 24.67 -43.39 -46.35
N THR A 1055 24.91 -44.54 -45.66
CA THR A 1055 24.28 -45.90 -45.51
C THR A 1055 24.91 -46.73 -44.33
N VAL A 1056 24.24 -47.85 -43.98
CA VAL A 1056 24.67 -49.15 -43.33
C VAL A 1056 24.52 -49.28 -41.79
N ALA A 1057 23.96 -50.32 -41.15
CA ALA A 1057 22.92 -51.36 -41.42
C ALA A 1057 22.71 -52.23 -40.13
N ILE A 1058 21.61 -53.02 -40.11
CA ILE A 1058 21.40 -54.35 -39.46
C ILE A 1058 20.50 -54.47 -38.18
N THR A 1059 19.21 -54.75 -38.47
CA THR A 1059 18.28 -55.86 -38.04
C THR A 1059 17.73 -56.10 -36.61
N ALA A 1060 16.38 -56.25 -36.60
CA ALA A 1060 15.53 -57.39 -36.15
C ALA A 1060 14.68 -57.30 -34.84
N GLU A 1061 13.36 -57.46 -35.04
CA GLU A 1061 12.21 -57.78 -34.15
C GLU A 1061 12.29 -59.21 -33.49
N PRO A 1062 11.24 -59.83 -32.86
CA PRO A 1062 9.87 -59.42 -32.41
C PRO A 1062 9.43 -59.95 -31.00
N GLU A 1063 8.10 -59.86 -30.72
CA GLU A 1063 7.19 -60.67 -29.84
C GLU A 1063 6.61 -59.89 -28.62
N ASP A 1064 5.34 -59.46 -28.60
CA ASP A 1064 4.02 -60.14 -28.65
C ASP A 1064 3.63 -60.81 -27.32
N ASP A 1065 2.59 -60.29 -26.63
CA ASP A 1065 1.53 -61.15 -26.12
C ASP A 1065 0.25 -60.37 -25.71
N SER A 1066 -0.85 -61.10 -25.80
CA SER A 1066 -2.20 -60.62 -25.97
C SER A 1066 -3.16 -61.16 -24.88
N ALA A 1067 -4.35 -60.53 -24.81
CA ALA A 1067 -5.66 -61.18 -24.67
C ALA A 1067 -6.43 -61.19 -23.31
N LYS A 1068 -7.63 -60.56 -23.40
CA LYS A 1068 -9.00 -61.05 -23.05
C LYS A 1068 -9.43 -61.03 -21.56
N ALA A 1069 -10.67 -60.69 -21.16
CA ALA A 1069 -11.93 -60.42 -21.86
C ALA A 1069 -13.07 -59.94 -20.90
N LYS A 1070 -14.05 -59.18 -21.48
CA LYS A 1070 -15.54 -59.12 -21.23
C LYS A 1070 -16.07 -58.62 -19.85
N SER A 1071 -17.19 -57.89 -19.71
CA SER A 1071 -18.20 -57.24 -20.59
C SER A 1071 -19.30 -56.61 -19.70
N SER A 1072 -19.85 -55.43 -20.02
CA SER A 1072 -21.30 -55.12 -20.22
C SER A 1072 -21.67 -53.62 -20.03
N PHE A 1073 -22.12 -53.03 -21.14
CA PHE A 1073 -23.14 -51.99 -21.42
C PHE A 1073 -23.71 -51.08 -20.30
N SER A 1074 -23.75 -49.75 -20.52
CA SER A 1074 -24.89 -49.05 -21.16
C SER A 1074 -24.68 -47.52 -21.29
N ASP A 1075 -24.83 -47.02 -22.53
CA ASP A 1075 -25.43 -45.77 -23.03
C ASP A 1075 -25.14 -44.38 -22.47
N GLY A 1076 -24.87 -43.43 -23.39
CA GLY A 1076 -25.23 -42.02 -23.23
C GLY A 1076 -24.30 -40.98 -23.87
N ASN A 1077 -24.48 -40.72 -25.17
CA ASN A 1077 -23.83 -39.67 -25.98
C ASN A 1077 -23.91 -38.24 -25.38
N PHE A 1078 -22.94 -37.37 -25.69
CA PHE A 1078 -23.13 -36.21 -26.59
C PHE A 1078 -21.80 -35.44 -26.84
N ASN A 1079 -21.34 -35.49 -28.09
CA ASN A 1079 -20.36 -34.59 -28.70
C ASN A 1079 -21.05 -33.29 -29.15
N PHE A 1080 -20.35 -32.17 -29.11
CA PHE A 1080 -20.56 -31.09 -30.08
C PHE A 1080 -19.22 -30.48 -30.55
N VAL A 1081 -19.08 -30.47 -31.87
CA VAL A 1081 -18.01 -29.90 -32.69
C VAL A 1081 -18.59 -28.65 -33.39
N LEU A 1082 -17.91 -27.50 -33.21
CA LEU A 1082 -17.48 -26.53 -34.25
C LEU A 1082 -18.29 -26.41 -35.57
N ARG A 1083 -18.81 -25.19 -35.87
CA ARG A 1083 -18.38 -24.27 -36.97
C ARG A 1083 -19.50 -23.36 -37.56
N VAL A 1084 -19.24 -22.04 -37.51
CA VAL A 1084 -19.09 -21.08 -38.65
C VAL A 1084 -20.30 -20.30 -39.23
N LYS A 1085 -19.98 -18.99 -39.47
CA LYS A 1085 -20.58 -17.93 -40.32
C LYS A 1085 -21.85 -17.27 -39.75
N LYS A 1086 -21.89 -15.95 -39.57
CA LYS A 1086 -21.37 -14.85 -40.39
C LYS A 1086 -20.95 -13.66 -39.52
#